data_AF-A0A1V5PUA4-F1
#
_entry.id   AF-A0A1V5PUA4-F1
#
_cell.length_a   1.000
_cell.length_b   1.000
_cell.length_c   1.000
_cell.angle_alpha   90.00
_cell.angle_beta   90.00
_cell.angle_gamma   90.00
#
_symmetry.space_group_name_H-M   'P 1'
#
loop_
_entity.id
_entity.type
_entity.pdbx_description
1 polymer ?
#
loop_
_entity_poly.entity_id
_entity_poly.type
_entity_poly.pdbx_seq_one_letter_code
_entity_poly.pdbx_strand_id
1 'polypeptide(L)'
;MRERLKTSFFKNKLLLFSLAAFLVPLAVYVFTLERKVLGGDTTWYAIQIPRMYVLVPTGYPTFSLIGKLFSVIPLGELAFRLNLISAVFGSLTILFLFLAINRFIKSEIISLAASFCFAFLPAFWGIANRLEFDALNSFFIALTIYFIASYRQNVKSTFTHVQGAADTGRQQKIAGVYFYHSLFGIGLTLTNHPIAFFIMPAFIVYLIMLSPLMLKSFKRVFLGILVFLTPLTFYIYLPIRSLQGYGNADTFKKFFYYVTGRNTTGAFHGGFYEKINMEQFRLVLSSFFAAVYKNLGIAIIIIAFAGFIYLIKKEMKFLIFSLLLIIFNITIITFYLGWTPENYTIDSLIIFTFYIAYGFLFIKDIIILIFNKTCKKQDRKKYIARNIVIGLVLAAFFINPCMLLIKNYKLLDLSKPDGIYLFWNSVFEKAEDNSFIYVNSDSANVGLFIDNFEKQDKNISLIRNNDKDYGLKNIHRNLAEGKKVYLVGYDEPLATRLDIDYISAYYWQRSNEKIPLFEVRGEKLMLEIEPGFESSNMKFGSIFEVKYRIKNNNPVRLKITSIELLLPSGLKFAGMGEKSGISQQPGLSRGKYMWVKDYYVEAEGEIEMIIKLRAQEPGHAEIKFSITSQDIYMDAPQVSIEIEN
;
A
#
# COMPACT_ATOMS: atom_id res chain seq x y z
N MET A 1 -0.47 -22.86 52.97
CA MET A 1 -1.50 -21.87 52.58
C MET A 1 -0.91 -20.54 52.07
N ARG A 2 -0.01 -19.88 52.81
CA ARG A 2 0.60 -18.57 52.44
C ARG A 2 1.40 -18.55 51.12
N GLU A 3 2.14 -19.61 50.80
CA GLU A 3 2.85 -19.71 49.51
C GLU A 3 1.92 -19.96 48.33
N ARG A 4 0.88 -20.81 48.51
CA ARG A 4 -0.17 -21.03 47.51
C ARG A 4 -0.97 -19.75 47.22
N LEU A 5 -1.27 -18.96 48.25
CA LEU A 5 -1.92 -17.66 48.12
C LEU A 5 -1.02 -16.63 47.40
N LYS A 6 0.29 -16.58 47.69
CA LYS A 6 1.24 -15.73 46.96
C LYS A 6 1.35 -16.12 45.50
N THR A 7 1.51 -17.40 45.18
CA THR A 7 1.59 -17.87 43.77
C THR A 7 0.29 -17.63 43.01
N SER A 8 -0.87 -17.81 43.64
CA SER A 8 -2.16 -17.45 43.06
C SER A 8 -2.27 -15.95 42.80
N PHE A 9 -1.89 -15.09 43.76
CA PHE A 9 -1.93 -13.64 43.60
C PHE A 9 -1.03 -13.14 42.45
N PHE A 10 0.20 -13.64 42.35
CA PHE A 10 1.11 -13.28 41.24
C PHE A 10 0.59 -13.75 39.89
N LYS A 11 0.00 -14.95 39.81
CA LYS A 11 -0.65 -15.44 38.58
C LYS A 11 -1.83 -14.55 38.20
N ASN A 12 -2.67 -14.17 39.16
CA ASN A 12 -3.83 -13.32 38.92
C ASN A 12 -3.43 -11.90 38.48
N LYS A 13 -2.33 -11.36 39.04
CA LYS A 13 -1.79 -10.07 38.61
C LYS A 13 -1.29 -10.12 37.17
N LEU A 14 -0.43 -11.09 36.82
CA LEU A 14 0.07 -11.21 35.45
C LEU A 14 -1.10 -11.37 34.45
N LEU A 15 -2.08 -12.20 34.79
CA LEU A 15 -3.28 -12.40 33.98
C LEU A 15 -4.05 -11.09 33.76
N LEU A 16 -4.28 -10.30 34.79
CA LEU A 16 -4.97 -9.01 34.66
C LEU A 16 -4.24 -8.04 33.73
N PHE A 17 -2.92 -7.93 33.88
CA PHE A 17 -2.12 -7.07 32.99
C PHE A 17 -2.02 -7.62 31.57
N SER A 18 -2.02 -8.94 31.39
CA SER A 18 -2.13 -9.57 30.06
C SER A 18 -3.48 -9.26 29.40
N LEU A 19 -4.59 -9.34 30.14
CA LEU A 19 -5.91 -8.97 29.63
C LEU A 19 -5.94 -7.49 29.23
N ALA A 20 -5.38 -6.60 30.06
CA ALA A 20 -5.27 -5.19 29.72
C ALA A 20 -4.39 -4.95 28.47
N ALA A 21 -3.26 -5.65 28.36
CA ALA A 21 -2.34 -5.56 27.22
C ALA A 21 -2.99 -5.97 25.89
N PHE A 22 -4.00 -6.84 25.93
CA PHE A 22 -4.75 -7.28 24.76
C PHE A 22 -6.02 -6.46 24.51
N LEU A 23 -6.89 -6.34 25.52
CA LEU A 23 -8.24 -5.79 25.36
C LEU A 23 -8.24 -4.27 25.14
N VAL A 24 -7.32 -3.53 25.76
CA VAL A 24 -7.28 -2.05 25.60
C VAL A 24 -6.87 -1.66 24.17
N PRO A 25 -5.75 -2.16 23.61
CA PRO A 25 -5.43 -1.92 22.20
C PRO A 25 -6.51 -2.46 21.27
N LEU A 26 -7.07 -3.65 21.53
CA LEU A 26 -8.12 -4.21 20.68
C LEU A 26 -9.35 -3.31 20.61
N ALA A 27 -9.80 -2.80 21.75
CA ALA A 27 -10.92 -1.86 21.78
C ALA A 27 -10.60 -0.61 20.95
N VAL A 28 -9.44 0.02 21.18
CA VAL A 28 -9.01 1.22 20.44
C VAL A 28 -8.93 0.95 18.94
N TYR A 29 -8.27 -0.13 18.52
CA TYR A 29 -8.12 -0.48 17.10
C TYR A 29 -9.46 -0.81 16.45
N VAL A 30 -10.36 -1.54 17.12
CA VAL A 30 -11.69 -1.85 16.59
C VAL A 30 -12.57 -0.60 16.49
N PHE A 31 -12.52 0.31 17.46
CA PHE A 31 -13.29 1.56 17.41
C PHE A 31 -12.81 2.50 16.30
N THR A 32 -11.51 2.52 16.03
CA THR A 32 -10.89 3.34 14.99
C THR A 32 -10.67 2.61 13.66
N LEU A 33 -11.15 1.37 13.56
CA LEU A 33 -10.92 0.49 12.42
C LEU A 33 -11.53 1.03 11.14
N GLU A 34 -10.80 0.89 10.05
CA GLU A 34 -11.29 1.05 8.69
C GLU A 34 -12.47 0.12 8.42
N ARG A 35 -13.67 0.67 8.20
CA ARG A 35 -14.90 -0.13 8.01
C ARG A 35 -15.09 -0.61 6.58
N LYS A 36 -14.56 0.14 5.62
CA LYS A 36 -14.65 -0.09 4.17
C LYS A 36 -13.26 -0.21 3.55
N VAL A 37 -13.18 -0.39 2.24
CA VAL A 37 -11.91 -0.43 1.50
C VAL A 37 -11.50 0.99 1.06
N LEU A 38 -10.20 1.27 0.95
CA LEU A 38 -9.65 2.62 0.64
C LEU A 38 -8.75 2.69 -0.60
N GLY A 39 -8.65 1.61 -1.37
CA GLY A 39 -7.74 1.50 -2.50
C GLY A 39 -6.31 1.13 -2.12
N GLY A 40 -5.43 1.07 -3.12
CA GLY A 40 -4.08 0.52 -2.99
C GLY A 40 -4.07 -1.00 -2.76
N ASP A 41 -2.93 -1.56 -2.35
CA ASP A 41 -2.75 -3.01 -2.26
C ASP A 41 -3.70 -3.70 -1.27
N THR A 42 -4.05 -3.03 -0.17
CA THR A 42 -5.01 -3.53 0.83
C THR A 42 -6.34 -3.93 0.20
N THR A 43 -6.81 -3.17 -0.80
CA THR A 43 -8.08 -3.46 -1.49
C THR A 43 -7.91 -4.60 -2.49
N TRP A 44 -6.74 -4.72 -3.14
CA TRP A 44 -6.44 -5.90 -3.94
C TRP A 44 -6.45 -7.17 -3.10
N TYR A 45 -5.84 -7.14 -1.90
CA TYR A 45 -5.89 -8.26 -0.97
C TYR A 45 -7.32 -8.58 -0.55
N ALA A 46 -8.14 -7.55 -0.29
CA ALA A 46 -9.53 -7.74 0.08
C ALA A 46 -10.38 -8.42 -1.01
N ILE A 47 -10.06 -8.21 -2.28
CA ILE A 47 -10.70 -8.89 -3.42
C ILE A 47 -10.18 -10.32 -3.59
N GLN A 48 -8.87 -10.51 -3.44
CA GLN A 48 -8.19 -11.76 -3.75
C GLN A 48 -8.39 -12.84 -2.68
N ILE A 49 -8.33 -12.47 -1.40
CA ILE A 49 -8.41 -13.39 -0.25
C ILE A 49 -9.72 -14.21 -0.20
N PRO A 50 -10.93 -13.63 -0.38
CA PRO A 50 -12.18 -14.40 -0.34
C PRO A 50 -12.22 -15.55 -1.34
N ARG A 51 -11.62 -15.35 -2.53
CA ARG A 51 -11.51 -16.35 -3.59
C ARG A 51 -10.18 -17.13 -3.55
N MET A 52 -9.33 -16.89 -2.55
CA MET A 52 -8.01 -17.51 -2.41
C MET A 52 -7.17 -17.41 -3.69
N TYR A 53 -7.16 -16.22 -4.31
CA TYR A 53 -6.17 -15.91 -5.33
C TYR A 53 -4.80 -15.78 -4.69
N VAL A 54 -3.77 -16.28 -5.39
CA VAL A 54 -2.38 -16.10 -4.99
C VAL A 54 -2.06 -14.61 -5.01
N LEU A 55 -1.73 -14.06 -3.84
CA LEU A 55 -1.33 -12.66 -3.70
C LEU A 55 0.01 -12.40 -4.42
N VAL A 56 0.35 -11.12 -4.56
CA VAL A 56 1.66 -10.70 -5.08
C VAL A 56 2.82 -11.35 -4.30
N PRO A 57 3.99 -11.56 -4.94
CA PRO A 57 5.16 -12.16 -4.27
C PRO A 57 5.49 -11.48 -2.92
N THR A 58 5.72 -12.21 -1.83
CA THR A 58 5.97 -13.67 -1.77
C THR A 58 4.73 -14.55 -1.67
N GLY A 59 3.54 -13.97 -1.84
CA GLY A 59 2.25 -14.67 -1.78
C GLY A 59 1.70 -14.82 -0.37
N TYR A 60 2.42 -14.36 0.67
CA TYR A 60 1.95 -14.23 2.06
C TYR A 60 1.02 -15.36 2.54
N PRO A 61 1.48 -16.64 2.55
CA PRO A 61 0.64 -17.80 2.82
C PRO A 61 -0.20 -17.74 4.09
N THR A 62 0.41 -17.41 5.22
CA THR A 62 -0.30 -17.38 6.50
C THR A 62 -1.30 -16.25 6.56
N PHE A 63 -0.95 -15.07 6.05
CA PHE A 63 -1.88 -13.95 5.90
C PHE A 63 -3.10 -14.32 5.05
N SER A 64 -2.89 -14.93 3.90
CA SER A 64 -3.96 -15.32 2.97
C SER A 64 -4.90 -16.36 3.57
N LEU A 65 -4.34 -17.39 4.21
CA LEU A 65 -5.11 -18.45 4.85
C LEU A 65 -5.92 -17.94 6.05
N ILE A 66 -5.31 -17.11 6.91
CA ILE A 66 -6.02 -16.46 8.02
C ILE A 66 -7.10 -15.51 7.47
N GLY A 67 -6.80 -14.76 6.41
CA GLY A 67 -7.76 -13.90 5.74
C GLY A 67 -9.00 -14.63 5.27
N LYS A 68 -8.82 -15.84 4.71
CA LYS A 68 -9.94 -16.68 4.32
C LYS A 68 -10.81 -17.09 5.50
N LEU A 69 -10.20 -17.44 6.64
CA LEU A 69 -10.94 -17.77 7.86
C LEU A 69 -11.79 -16.57 8.33
N PHE A 70 -11.24 -15.36 8.33
CA PHE A 70 -11.99 -14.16 8.72
C PHE A 70 -13.06 -13.76 7.70
N SER A 71 -12.83 -14.01 6.40
CA SER A 71 -13.79 -13.66 5.34
C SER A 71 -15.15 -14.37 5.49
N VAL A 72 -15.17 -15.55 6.14
CA VAL A 72 -16.36 -16.41 6.29
C VAL A 72 -17.03 -16.31 7.67
N ILE A 73 -16.46 -15.57 8.62
CA ILE A 73 -17.09 -15.34 9.93
C ILE A 73 -18.35 -14.49 9.71
N PRO A 74 -19.50 -14.78 10.34
CA PRO A 74 -20.72 -14.00 10.17
C PRO A 74 -20.73 -12.73 11.04
N LEU A 75 -19.77 -11.83 10.86
CA LEU A 75 -19.63 -10.60 11.67
C LEU A 75 -19.48 -9.36 10.79
N GLY A 76 -20.50 -8.51 10.71
CA GLY A 76 -20.45 -7.28 9.91
C GLY A 76 -20.19 -7.54 8.41
N GLU A 77 -19.75 -6.54 7.67
CA GLU A 77 -19.47 -6.62 6.23
C GLU A 77 -18.08 -7.22 5.93
N LEU A 78 -17.86 -7.67 4.70
CA LEU A 78 -16.61 -8.33 4.31
C LEU A 78 -15.36 -7.46 4.55
N ALA A 79 -15.39 -6.18 4.16
CA ALA A 79 -14.28 -5.26 4.35
C ALA A 79 -13.91 -5.13 5.84
N PHE A 80 -14.92 -4.95 6.70
CA PHE A 80 -14.75 -4.91 8.15
C PHE A 80 -14.10 -6.18 8.70
N ARG A 81 -14.56 -7.37 8.29
CA ARG A 81 -13.99 -8.66 8.75
C ARG A 81 -12.54 -8.83 8.38
N LEU A 82 -12.17 -8.38 7.18
CA LEU A 82 -10.80 -8.47 6.70
C LEU A 82 -9.91 -7.47 7.43
N ASN A 83 -10.35 -6.22 7.61
CA ASN A 83 -9.59 -5.22 8.39
C ASN A 83 -9.44 -5.64 9.87
N LEU A 84 -10.42 -6.35 10.44
CA LEU A 84 -10.38 -6.85 11.81
C LEU A 84 -9.20 -7.79 12.08
N ILE A 85 -8.68 -8.48 11.05
CA ILE A 85 -7.49 -9.33 11.16
C ILE A 85 -6.33 -8.53 11.77
N SER A 86 -6.03 -7.36 11.20
CA SER A 86 -4.94 -6.52 11.67
C SER A 86 -5.15 -5.99 13.08
N ALA A 87 -6.39 -5.67 13.46
CA ALA A 87 -6.67 -5.22 14.83
C ALA A 87 -6.46 -6.35 15.86
N VAL A 88 -6.88 -7.58 15.52
CA VAL A 88 -6.67 -8.75 16.38
C VAL A 88 -5.19 -9.07 16.52
N PHE A 89 -4.46 -9.19 15.42
CA PHE A 89 -3.03 -9.52 15.46
C PHE A 89 -2.16 -8.35 15.95
N GLY A 90 -2.57 -7.11 15.70
CA GLY A 90 -1.99 -5.92 16.30
C GLY A 90 -2.10 -5.96 17.82
N SER A 91 -3.26 -6.32 18.36
CA SER A 91 -3.47 -6.45 19.81
C SER A 91 -2.72 -7.65 20.41
N LEU A 92 -2.64 -8.77 19.68
CA LEU A 92 -1.81 -9.91 20.08
C LEU A 92 -0.32 -9.54 20.10
N THR A 93 0.14 -8.69 19.17
CA THR A 93 1.50 -8.14 19.21
C THR A 93 1.76 -7.43 20.54
N ILE A 94 0.84 -6.58 20.99
CA ILE A 94 0.98 -5.85 22.27
C ILE A 94 1.02 -6.82 23.46
N LEU A 95 0.15 -7.82 23.47
CA LEU A 95 0.15 -8.86 24.49
C LEU A 95 1.49 -9.60 24.58
N PHE A 96 2.02 -10.09 23.45
CA PHE A 96 3.26 -10.84 23.45
C PHE A 96 4.49 -9.97 23.68
N LEU A 97 4.45 -8.70 23.27
CA LEU A 97 5.48 -7.72 23.60
C LEU A 97 5.49 -7.43 25.10
N PHE A 98 4.33 -7.22 25.73
CA PHE A 98 4.18 -7.12 27.18
C PHE A 98 4.76 -8.34 27.89
N LEU A 99 4.38 -9.55 27.47
CA LEU A 99 4.86 -10.80 28.06
C LEU A 99 6.38 -10.95 27.91
N ALA A 100 6.92 -10.66 26.73
CA ALA A 100 8.35 -10.70 26.46
C ALA A 100 9.12 -9.72 27.35
N ILE A 101 8.71 -8.45 27.38
CA ILE A 101 9.34 -7.42 28.24
C ILE A 101 9.29 -7.85 29.71
N ASN A 102 8.18 -8.40 30.18
CA ASN A 102 8.05 -8.83 31.57
C ASN A 102 8.99 -10.01 31.92
N ARG A 103 9.32 -10.88 30.96
CA ARG A 103 10.35 -11.92 31.15
C ARG A 103 11.75 -11.35 31.36
N PHE A 104 12.04 -10.15 30.84
CA PHE A 104 13.29 -9.44 31.07
C PHE A 104 13.27 -8.59 32.35
N ILE A 105 12.23 -7.78 32.52
CA ILE A 105 12.17 -6.71 33.54
C ILE A 105 11.55 -7.19 34.86
N LYS A 106 10.65 -8.19 34.83
CA LYS A 106 9.91 -8.69 35.99
C LYS A 106 9.10 -7.58 36.70
N SER A 107 8.44 -6.74 35.91
CA SER A 107 7.57 -5.66 36.39
C SER A 107 6.41 -5.50 35.42
N GLU A 108 5.20 -5.90 35.83
CA GLU A 108 4.02 -5.85 34.98
C GLU A 108 3.69 -4.41 34.57
N ILE A 109 3.84 -3.45 35.49
CA ILE A 109 3.50 -2.05 35.24
C ILE A 109 4.43 -1.43 34.19
N ILE A 110 5.75 -1.66 34.32
CA ILE A 110 6.74 -1.13 33.35
C ILE A 110 6.54 -1.80 31.99
N SER A 111 6.29 -3.11 31.99
CA SER A 111 6.09 -3.86 30.75
C SER A 111 4.83 -3.38 30.03
N LEU A 112 3.74 -3.13 30.77
CA LEU A 112 2.48 -2.65 30.20
C LEU A 112 2.64 -1.23 29.65
N ALA A 113 3.21 -0.31 30.44
CA ALA A 113 3.44 1.07 30.00
C ALA A 113 4.30 1.13 28.73
N ALA A 114 5.39 0.36 28.66
CA ALA A 114 6.22 0.31 27.46
C ALA A 114 5.48 -0.31 26.26
N SER A 115 4.75 -1.41 26.45
CA SER A 115 3.96 -2.02 25.38
C SER A 115 2.84 -1.10 24.86
N PHE A 116 2.26 -0.28 25.72
CA PHE A 116 1.28 0.73 25.32
C PHE A 116 1.93 1.91 24.59
N CYS A 117 3.18 2.27 24.89
CA CYS A 117 3.90 3.25 24.07
C CYS A 117 3.96 2.75 22.61
N PHE A 118 4.25 1.46 22.40
CA PHE A 118 4.26 0.85 21.07
C PHE A 118 2.86 0.77 20.46
N ALA A 119 1.85 0.38 21.24
CA ALA A 119 0.47 0.23 20.78
C ALA A 119 -0.10 1.50 20.14
N PHE A 120 0.29 2.68 20.63
CA PHE A 120 -0.26 3.96 20.18
C PHE A 120 0.71 4.77 19.30
N LEU A 121 1.77 4.13 18.77
CA LEU A 121 2.60 4.74 17.73
C LEU A 121 1.82 4.85 16.42
N PRO A 122 1.88 5.99 15.70
CA PRO A 122 1.18 6.16 14.44
C PRO A 122 1.47 5.08 13.40
N ALA A 123 2.72 4.68 13.23
CA ALA A 123 3.10 3.66 12.25
C ALA A 123 2.47 2.30 12.56
N PHE A 124 2.47 1.88 13.83
CA PHE A 124 1.92 0.58 14.22
C PHE A 124 0.39 0.58 14.29
N TRP A 125 -0.20 1.64 14.85
CA TRP A 125 -1.66 1.75 14.91
C TRP A 125 -2.27 1.91 13.51
N GLY A 126 -1.61 2.64 12.60
CA GLY A 126 -2.04 2.75 11.21
C GLY A 126 -2.19 1.38 10.53
N ILE A 127 -1.21 0.48 10.66
CA ILE A 127 -1.32 -0.88 10.09
C ILE A 127 -2.28 -1.79 10.88
N ALA A 128 -2.49 -1.55 12.17
CA ALA A 128 -3.45 -2.30 12.97
C ALA A 128 -4.90 -1.97 12.59
N ASN A 129 -5.14 -0.83 11.94
CA ASN A 129 -6.47 -0.35 11.60
C ASN A 129 -7.02 -0.78 10.24
N ARG A 130 -6.23 -1.50 9.42
CA ARG A 130 -6.59 -1.88 8.04
C ARG A 130 -5.91 -3.19 7.65
N LEU A 131 -6.41 -3.87 6.61
CA LEU A 131 -5.92 -5.17 6.14
C LEU A 131 -4.46 -5.10 5.65
N GLU A 132 -3.52 -5.33 6.55
CA GLU A 132 -2.07 -5.20 6.33
C GLU A 132 -1.37 -6.42 6.94
N PHE A 133 -0.56 -7.10 6.13
CA PHE A 133 0.19 -8.27 6.59
C PHE A 133 1.25 -7.91 7.65
N ASP A 134 1.64 -6.62 7.74
CA ASP A 134 2.61 -6.12 8.72
C ASP A 134 2.15 -6.33 10.17
N ALA A 135 0.83 -6.29 10.44
CA ALA A 135 0.29 -6.49 11.77
C ALA A 135 0.47 -7.95 12.23
N LEU A 136 0.26 -8.89 11.29
CA LEU A 136 0.53 -10.31 11.51
C LEU A 136 2.04 -10.60 11.63
N ASN A 137 2.86 -9.93 10.83
CA ASN A 137 4.33 -10.04 10.92
C ASN A 137 4.84 -9.61 12.30
N SER A 138 4.36 -8.46 12.76
CA SER A 138 4.70 -7.91 14.08
C SER A 138 4.32 -8.87 15.21
N PHE A 139 3.18 -9.55 15.09
CA PHE A 139 2.76 -10.58 16.04
C PHE A 139 3.74 -11.76 16.05
N PHE A 140 4.13 -12.28 14.89
CA PHE A 140 5.10 -13.39 14.81
C PHE A 140 6.47 -13.01 15.38
N ILE A 141 6.93 -11.78 15.14
CA ILE A 141 8.16 -11.24 15.74
C ILE A 141 8.03 -11.16 17.27
N ALA A 142 6.97 -10.54 17.79
CA ALA A 142 6.75 -10.42 19.24
C ALA A 142 6.60 -11.78 19.93
N LEU A 143 5.88 -12.72 19.31
CA LEU A 143 5.73 -14.09 19.77
C LEU A 143 7.08 -14.83 19.81
N THR A 144 7.90 -14.66 18.77
CA THR A 144 9.25 -15.24 18.69
C THR A 144 10.15 -14.67 19.79
N ILE A 145 10.15 -13.35 20.00
CA ILE A 145 10.90 -12.72 21.09
C ILE A 145 10.39 -13.25 22.45
N TYR A 146 9.09 -13.45 22.64
CA TYR A 146 8.54 -14.05 23.86
C TYR A 146 9.04 -15.48 24.09
N PHE A 147 9.06 -16.33 23.06
CA PHE A 147 9.62 -17.69 23.17
C PHE A 147 11.09 -17.67 23.54
N ILE A 148 11.88 -16.79 22.93
CA ILE A 148 13.31 -16.64 23.24
C ILE A 148 13.52 -16.09 24.64
N ALA A 149 12.71 -15.13 25.09
CA ALA A 149 12.76 -14.59 26.45
C ALA A 149 12.43 -15.68 27.49
N SER A 150 11.46 -16.55 27.18
CA SER A 150 11.09 -17.70 27.99
C SER A 150 12.18 -18.77 28.01
N TYR A 151 12.81 -19.03 26.86
CA TYR A 151 13.97 -19.90 26.76
C TYR A 151 15.13 -19.38 27.63
N ARG A 152 15.51 -18.10 27.47
CA ARG A 152 16.53 -17.42 28.27
C ARG A 152 16.29 -17.58 29.76
N GLN A 153 15.05 -17.38 30.23
CA GLN A 153 14.73 -17.49 31.65
C GLN A 153 14.98 -18.90 32.20
N ASN A 154 14.56 -19.93 31.47
CA ASN A 154 14.74 -21.33 31.90
C ASN A 154 16.21 -21.77 31.83
N VAL A 155 16.96 -21.30 30.83
CA VAL A 155 18.42 -21.54 30.75
C VAL A 155 19.14 -20.92 31.94
N LYS A 156 18.89 -19.64 32.26
CA LYS A 156 19.50 -19.00 33.44
C LYS A 156 19.14 -19.73 34.74
N SER A 157 17.89 -20.16 34.88
CA SER A 157 17.43 -20.92 36.06
C SER A 157 18.19 -22.24 36.24
N THR A 158 18.46 -22.94 35.14
CA THR A 158 19.22 -24.21 35.14
C THR A 158 20.65 -24.03 35.66
N PHE A 159 21.28 -22.88 35.38
CA PHE A 159 22.66 -22.60 35.80
C PHE A 159 22.79 -21.94 37.18
N THR A 160 21.72 -21.40 37.76
CA THR A 160 21.77 -20.59 38.98
C THR A 160 21.18 -21.26 40.23
N HIS A 161 20.41 -22.34 40.10
CA HIS A 161 19.80 -23.03 41.24
C HIS A 161 20.50 -24.33 41.63
N VAL A 162 20.95 -24.39 42.90
CA VAL A 162 21.35 -25.60 43.66
C VAL A 162 20.09 -26.35 44.12
N GLN A 163 19.28 -26.84 43.18
CA GLN A 163 18.15 -27.74 43.47
C GLN A 163 18.36 -29.04 42.69
N GLY A 164 17.97 -30.17 43.30
CA GLY A 164 18.42 -31.52 42.93
C GLY A 164 18.29 -31.91 41.44
N ALA A 165 18.93 -33.01 41.06
CA ALA A 165 19.02 -33.50 39.66
C ALA A 165 17.67 -33.61 38.92
N ALA A 166 16.58 -33.85 39.65
CA ALA A 166 15.23 -33.94 39.07
C ALA A 166 14.68 -32.58 38.60
N ASP A 167 14.86 -31.50 39.37
CA ASP A 167 14.36 -30.16 39.04
C ASP A 167 15.18 -29.51 37.92
N THR A 168 16.48 -29.74 37.91
CA THR A 168 17.37 -29.34 36.80
C THR A 168 16.99 -30.06 35.50
N GLY A 169 16.70 -31.37 35.55
CA GLY A 169 16.20 -32.12 34.39
C GLY A 169 14.86 -31.59 33.85
N ARG A 170 13.93 -31.20 34.73
CA ARG A 170 12.65 -30.59 34.34
C ARG A 170 12.83 -29.23 33.67
N GLN A 171 13.65 -28.34 34.24
CA GLN A 171 13.91 -27.01 33.66
C GLN A 171 14.60 -27.08 32.31
N GLN A 172 15.51 -28.04 32.11
CA GLN A 172 16.15 -28.29 30.82
C GLN A 172 15.14 -28.76 29.76
N LYS A 173 14.20 -29.64 30.11
CA LYS A 173 13.12 -30.04 29.18
C LYS A 173 12.27 -28.83 28.77
N ILE A 174 11.87 -28.00 29.73
CA ILE A 174 11.09 -26.77 29.45
C ILE A 174 11.89 -25.81 28.57
N ALA A 175 13.18 -25.62 28.84
CA ALA A 175 14.06 -24.80 28.00
C ALA A 175 14.13 -25.35 26.56
N GLY A 176 14.31 -26.67 26.40
CA GLY A 176 14.29 -27.32 25.09
C GLY A 176 13.00 -27.07 24.30
N VAL A 177 11.84 -27.11 24.99
CA VAL A 177 10.55 -26.79 24.37
C VAL A 177 10.53 -25.35 23.85
N TYR A 178 10.94 -24.35 24.65
CA TYR A 178 10.96 -22.95 24.21
C TYR A 178 12.00 -22.69 23.11
N PHE A 179 13.10 -23.44 23.08
CA PHE A 179 14.05 -23.41 21.97
C PHE A 179 13.39 -23.83 20.65
N TYR A 180 12.66 -24.96 20.63
CA TYR A 180 11.92 -25.39 19.45
C TYR A 180 10.80 -24.42 19.06
N HIS A 181 10.05 -23.87 20.03
CA HIS A 181 9.06 -22.82 19.75
C HIS A 181 9.69 -21.57 19.13
N SER A 182 10.91 -21.20 19.54
CA SER A 182 11.62 -20.07 18.95
C SER A 182 11.94 -20.35 17.47
N LEU A 183 12.42 -21.55 17.14
CA LEU A 183 12.69 -21.95 15.76
C LEU A 183 11.41 -22.03 14.90
N PHE A 184 10.33 -22.54 15.47
CA PHE A 184 9.01 -22.52 14.84
C PHE A 184 8.55 -21.08 14.56
N GLY A 185 8.70 -20.17 15.53
CA GLY A 185 8.36 -18.76 15.39
C GLY A 185 9.14 -18.08 14.26
N ILE A 186 10.45 -18.32 14.18
CA ILE A 186 11.29 -17.83 13.07
C ILE A 186 10.79 -18.35 11.72
N GLY A 187 10.49 -19.64 11.61
CA GLY A 187 9.93 -20.24 10.40
C GLY A 187 8.57 -19.63 10.03
N LEU A 188 7.73 -19.32 11.02
CA LEU A 188 6.42 -18.71 10.83
C LEU A 188 6.54 -17.29 10.28
N THR A 189 7.47 -16.47 10.77
CA THR A 189 7.69 -15.10 10.25
C THR A 189 8.06 -15.12 8.75
N LEU A 190 8.82 -16.12 8.29
CA LEU A 190 9.18 -16.29 6.86
C LEU A 190 7.99 -16.59 5.94
N THR A 191 6.86 -17.02 6.50
CA THR A 191 5.63 -17.26 5.72
C THR A 191 4.82 -15.99 5.45
N ASN A 192 5.21 -14.86 6.03
CA ASN A 192 4.38 -13.67 6.06
C ASN A 192 5.05 -12.39 5.55
N HIS A 193 6.38 -12.25 5.68
CA HIS A 193 7.05 -11.06 5.15
C HIS A 193 8.48 -11.38 4.71
N PRO A 194 8.94 -10.97 3.51
CA PRO A 194 10.29 -11.24 3.03
C PRO A 194 11.39 -10.62 3.93
N ILE A 195 11.11 -9.49 4.59
CA ILE A 195 11.99 -8.87 5.59
C ILE A 195 12.41 -9.83 6.71
N ALA A 196 11.56 -10.82 7.02
CA ALA A 196 11.81 -11.83 8.04
C ALA A 196 13.11 -12.61 7.77
N PHE A 197 13.45 -12.81 6.50
CA PHE A 197 14.69 -13.47 6.10
C PHE A 197 15.94 -12.70 6.53
N PHE A 198 15.89 -11.37 6.48
CA PHE A 198 17.02 -10.51 6.83
C PHE A 198 17.20 -10.37 8.34
N ILE A 199 16.11 -10.35 9.11
CA ILE A 199 16.19 -10.25 10.58
C ILE A 199 16.40 -11.61 11.27
N MET A 200 16.09 -12.73 10.60
CA MET A 200 16.27 -14.10 11.12
C MET A 200 17.69 -14.37 11.66
N PRO A 201 18.79 -14.00 10.98
CA PRO A 201 20.14 -14.17 11.50
C PRO A 201 20.34 -13.59 12.90
N ALA A 202 19.72 -12.45 13.25
CA ALA A 202 19.81 -11.89 14.61
C ALA A 202 19.19 -12.86 15.64
N PHE A 203 18.03 -13.43 15.35
CA PHE A 203 17.38 -14.41 16.22
C PHE A 203 18.22 -15.68 16.42
N ILE A 204 18.79 -16.21 15.33
CA ILE A 204 19.64 -17.41 15.37
C ILE A 204 20.89 -17.13 16.20
N VAL A 205 21.59 -16.03 15.93
CA VAL A 205 22.78 -15.61 16.70
C VAL A 205 22.44 -15.49 18.19
N TYR A 206 21.29 -14.88 18.53
CA TYR A 206 20.90 -14.75 19.93
C TYR A 206 20.63 -16.08 20.61
N LEU A 207 19.93 -17.02 19.95
CA LEU A 207 19.70 -18.38 20.47
C LEU A 207 21.03 -19.11 20.74
N ILE A 208 22.00 -18.98 19.84
CA ILE A 208 23.35 -19.56 20.00
C ILE A 208 24.08 -18.93 21.17
N MET A 209 24.03 -17.60 21.30
CA MET A 209 24.64 -16.89 22.43
C MET A 209 24.01 -17.27 23.78
N LEU A 210 22.72 -17.61 23.80
CA LEU A 210 22.03 -18.04 25.02
C LEU A 210 22.49 -19.43 25.48
N SER A 211 22.71 -20.38 24.58
CA SER A 211 23.26 -21.70 24.91
C SER A 211 23.95 -22.37 23.70
N PRO A 212 25.26 -22.23 23.54
CA PRO A 212 26.00 -22.85 22.44
C PRO A 212 25.99 -24.39 22.54
N LEU A 213 25.76 -24.93 23.74
CA LEU A 213 25.69 -26.36 24.00
C LEU A 213 24.54 -27.05 23.23
N MET A 214 23.50 -26.32 22.84
CA MET A 214 22.40 -26.93 22.07
C MET A 214 22.81 -27.35 20.66
N LEU A 215 23.84 -26.71 20.08
CA LEU A 215 24.38 -27.07 18.77
C LEU A 215 25.24 -28.34 18.80
N LYS A 216 25.67 -28.79 19.98
CA LYS A 216 26.55 -29.98 20.10
C LYS A 216 25.81 -31.31 19.89
N SER A 217 24.48 -31.30 19.84
CA SER A 217 23.68 -32.52 19.68
C SER A 217 23.04 -32.55 18.29
N PHE A 218 23.50 -33.49 17.46
CA PHE A 218 22.94 -33.72 16.13
C PHE A 218 21.41 -33.88 16.17
N LYS A 219 20.89 -34.70 17.10
CA LYS A 219 19.45 -34.87 17.29
C LYS A 219 18.71 -33.56 17.55
N ARG A 220 19.28 -32.66 18.39
CA ARG A 220 18.63 -31.38 18.70
C ARG A 220 18.63 -30.43 17.51
N VAL A 221 19.74 -30.38 16.77
CA VAL A 221 19.88 -29.57 15.55
C VAL A 221 18.92 -30.08 14.47
N PHE A 222 18.91 -31.38 14.22
CA PHE A 222 18.02 -32.01 13.23
C PHE A 222 16.54 -31.74 13.55
N LEU A 223 16.10 -31.97 14.79
CA LEU A 223 14.73 -31.63 15.21
C LEU A 223 14.45 -30.12 15.11
N GLY A 224 15.45 -29.28 15.39
CA GLY A 224 15.33 -27.84 15.24
C GLY A 224 15.08 -27.42 13.80
N ILE A 225 15.79 -28.01 12.85
CA ILE A 225 15.58 -27.80 11.41
C ILE A 225 14.18 -28.24 11.02
N LEU A 226 13.73 -29.43 11.41
CA LEU A 226 12.36 -29.90 11.09
C LEU A 226 11.27 -28.96 11.63
N VAL A 227 11.42 -28.50 12.87
CA VAL A 227 10.47 -27.57 13.50
C VAL A 227 10.47 -26.22 12.80
N PHE A 228 11.65 -25.71 12.41
CA PHE A 228 11.79 -24.49 11.62
C PHE A 228 11.14 -24.62 10.23
N LEU A 229 11.27 -25.78 9.57
CA LEU A 229 10.71 -26.03 8.24
C LEU A 229 9.19 -26.25 8.27
N THR A 230 8.61 -26.62 9.43
CA THR A 230 7.19 -26.96 9.54
C THR A 230 6.25 -25.83 9.07
N PRO A 231 6.38 -24.57 9.53
CA PRO A 231 5.57 -23.46 8.99
C PRO A 231 5.75 -23.22 7.49
N LEU A 232 6.95 -23.47 6.94
CA LEU A 232 7.22 -23.22 5.52
C LEU A 232 6.41 -24.13 4.59
N THR A 233 5.85 -25.22 5.12
CA THR A 233 4.90 -26.06 4.38
C THR A 233 3.65 -25.29 3.93
N PHE A 234 3.30 -24.16 4.58
CA PHE A 234 2.19 -23.32 4.11
C PHE A 234 2.41 -22.77 2.71
N TYR A 235 3.65 -22.60 2.24
CA TYR A 235 3.95 -22.18 0.86
C TYR A 235 3.41 -23.15 -0.21
N ILE A 236 3.14 -24.42 0.15
CA ILE A 236 2.53 -25.42 -0.76
C ILE A 236 1.16 -24.96 -1.26
N TYR A 237 0.47 -24.06 -0.56
CA TYR A 237 -0.81 -23.53 -1.04
C TYR A 237 -0.68 -22.74 -2.36
N LEU A 238 0.48 -22.10 -2.61
CA LEU A 238 0.72 -21.29 -3.81
C LEU A 238 0.61 -22.13 -5.09
N PRO A 239 1.36 -23.24 -5.27
CA PRO A 239 1.23 -24.08 -6.44
C PRO A 239 -0.15 -24.74 -6.51
N ILE A 240 -0.75 -25.16 -5.40
CA ILE A 240 -2.09 -25.76 -5.40
C ILE A 240 -3.13 -24.80 -5.98
N ARG A 241 -3.18 -23.56 -5.50
CA ARG A 241 -4.13 -22.55 -6.00
C ARG A 241 -3.82 -22.11 -7.43
N SER A 242 -2.54 -22.05 -7.78
CA SER A 242 -2.13 -21.70 -9.15
C SER A 242 -2.56 -22.77 -10.16
N LEU A 243 -2.40 -24.06 -9.83
CA LEU A 243 -2.87 -25.17 -10.67
C LEU A 243 -4.40 -25.20 -10.83
N GLN A 244 -5.14 -24.59 -9.90
CA GLN A 244 -6.59 -24.43 -9.96
C GLN A 244 -7.03 -23.17 -10.73
N GLY A 245 -6.10 -22.41 -11.33
CA GLY A 245 -6.39 -21.19 -12.08
C GLY A 245 -6.49 -19.92 -11.24
N TYR A 246 -6.13 -19.97 -9.95
CA TYR A 246 -6.19 -18.84 -9.02
C TYR A 246 -4.83 -18.18 -8.77
N GLY A 247 -3.85 -18.39 -9.65
CA GLY A 247 -2.51 -17.86 -9.50
C GLY A 247 -1.58 -18.31 -10.62
N ASN A 248 -0.34 -17.86 -10.55
CA ASN A 248 0.65 -18.11 -11.60
C ASN A 248 1.93 -18.82 -11.08
N ALA A 249 1.91 -19.41 -9.89
CA ALA A 249 3.01 -20.16 -9.30
C ALA A 249 2.87 -21.68 -9.54
N ASP A 250 2.49 -22.07 -10.76
CA ASP A 250 2.11 -23.43 -11.20
C ASP A 250 3.29 -24.35 -11.57
N THR A 251 4.52 -23.83 -11.60
CA THR A 251 5.75 -24.58 -11.89
C THR A 251 6.77 -24.34 -10.79
N PHE A 252 7.72 -25.27 -10.61
CA PHE A 252 8.79 -25.11 -9.60
C PHE A 252 9.56 -23.79 -9.76
N LYS A 253 9.86 -23.39 -11.00
CA LYS A 253 10.56 -22.14 -11.32
C LYS A 253 9.76 -20.91 -10.86
N LYS A 254 8.47 -20.82 -11.23
CA LYS A 254 7.62 -19.68 -10.85
C LYS A 254 7.34 -19.69 -9.35
N PHE A 255 7.15 -20.85 -8.74
CA PHE A 255 7.04 -20.99 -7.28
C PHE A 255 8.29 -20.45 -6.58
N PHE A 256 9.48 -20.84 -7.02
CA PHE A 256 10.73 -20.35 -6.45
C PHE A 256 10.90 -18.83 -6.64
N TYR A 257 10.47 -18.29 -7.77
CA TYR A 257 10.43 -16.84 -7.98
C TYR A 257 9.53 -16.14 -6.96
N TYR A 258 8.29 -16.63 -6.76
CA TYR A 258 7.39 -16.07 -5.75
C TYR A 258 8.02 -16.09 -4.36
N VAL A 259 8.52 -17.24 -3.91
CA VAL A 259 9.12 -17.38 -2.57
C VAL A 259 10.34 -16.45 -2.38
N THR A 260 11.04 -16.10 -3.46
CA THR A 260 12.19 -15.19 -3.45
C THR A 260 11.85 -13.72 -3.75
N GLY A 261 10.56 -13.35 -3.74
CA GLY A 261 10.11 -11.95 -3.93
C GLY A 261 10.09 -11.48 -5.39
N ARG A 262 10.04 -12.42 -6.34
CA ARG A 262 10.02 -12.14 -7.78
C ARG A 262 8.67 -12.50 -8.40
N ASN A 263 8.29 -11.75 -9.43
CA ASN A 263 7.11 -12.03 -10.24
C ASN A 263 7.35 -13.23 -11.17
N THR A 264 6.36 -13.55 -12.01
CA THR A 264 6.41 -14.68 -12.95
C THR A 264 7.50 -14.57 -14.01
N THR A 265 7.97 -13.35 -14.33
CA THR A 265 9.06 -13.10 -15.28
C THR A 265 10.44 -13.24 -14.62
N GLY A 266 10.50 -13.34 -13.29
CA GLY A 266 11.73 -13.38 -12.51
C GLY A 266 12.24 -11.99 -12.10
N ALA A 267 11.55 -10.92 -12.47
CA ALA A 267 11.85 -9.57 -12.00
C ALA A 267 11.37 -9.40 -10.54
N PHE A 268 12.09 -8.60 -9.76
CA PHE A 268 11.68 -8.29 -8.39
C PHE A 268 10.37 -7.50 -8.40
N HIS A 269 9.44 -7.88 -7.52
CA HIS A 269 8.20 -7.15 -7.32
C HIS A 269 8.45 -6.00 -6.34
N GLY A 270 7.93 -4.80 -6.60
CA GLY A 270 7.90 -3.70 -5.62
C GLY A 270 9.23 -3.06 -5.22
N GLY A 271 10.35 -3.43 -5.83
CA GLY A 271 11.67 -2.91 -5.49
C GLY A 271 12.76 -3.31 -6.49
N PHE A 272 13.98 -2.80 -6.28
CA PHE A 272 15.13 -3.04 -7.15
C PHE A 272 16.37 -3.38 -6.33
N TYR A 273 17.10 -4.44 -6.69
CA TYR A 273 18.47 -4.63 -6.19
C TYR A 273 19.42 -3.76 -7.02
N GLU A 274 19.44 -2.45 -6.77
CA GLU A 274 20.46 -1.58 -7.32
C GLU A 274 21.82 -1.79 -6.63
N LYS A 275 22.90 -1.35 -7.28
CA LYS A 275 24.19 -1.19 -6.59
C LYS A 275 24.03 -0.08 -5.55
N ILE A 276 24.11 -0.44 -4.26
CA ILE A 276 24.10 0.53 -3.16
C ILE A 276 25.15 1.61 -3.43
N ASN A 277 24.71 2.86 -3.49
CA ASN A 277 25.59 4.01 -3.40
C ASN A 277 25.49 4.66 -2.01
N MET A 278 26.50 5.45 -1.65
CA MET A 278 26.56 6.09 -0.32
C MET A 278 25.45 7.12 -0.10
N GLU A 279 24.86 7.68 -1.16
CA GLU A 279 23.78 8.65 -1.05
C GLU A 279 22.46 7.99 -0.66
N GLN A 280 22.10 6.88 -1.30
CA GLN A 280 20.94 6.06 -0.94
C GLN A 280 21.03 5.58 0.51
N PHE A 281 22.20 5.08 0.93
CA PHE A 281 22.39 4.67 2.32
C PHE A 281 22.18 5.83 3.31
N ARG A 282 22.70 7.03 2.99
CA ARG A 282 22.48 8.24 3.81
C ARG A 282 21.00 8.64 3.85
N LEU A 283 20.29 8.55 2.73
CA LEU A 283 18.86 8.86 2.64
C LEU A 283 18.02 7.88 3.46
N VAL A 284 18.31 6.59 3.37
CA VAL A 284 17.66 5.55 4.18
C VAL A 284 17.91 5.81 5.66
N LEU A 285 19.14 6.09 6.05
CA LEU A 285 19.49 6.33 7.44
C LEU A 285 18.80 7.60 7.99
N SER A 286 18.81 8.70 7.23
CA SER A 286 18.17 9.96 7.65
C SER A 286 16.65 9.82 7.73
N SER A 287 16.01 9.18 6.73
CA SER A 287 14.57 8.90 6.74
C SER A 287 14.17 7.92 7.84
N PHE A 288 15.01 6.93 8.16
CA PHE A 288 14.79 6.01 9.28
C PHE A 288 14.75 6.74 10.62
N PHE A 289 15.74 7.58 10.91
CA PHE A 289 15.75 8.37 12.15
C PHE A 289 14.62 9.41 12.19
N ALA A 290 14.26 10.01 11.05
CA ALA A 290 13.12 10.89 10.96
C ALA A 290 11.80 10.16 11.28
N ALA A 291 11.61 8.94 10.76
CA ALA A 291 10.46 8.10 11.07
C ALA A 291 10.42 7.67 12.54
N VAL A 292 11.55 7.28 13.13
CA VAL A 292 11.65 6.99 14.58
C VAL A 292 11.31 8.22 15.41
N TYR A 293 11.82 9.40 15.03
CA TYR A 293 11.51 10.67 15.70
C TYR A 293 10.03 11.05 15.60
N LYS A 294 9.44 10.92 14.41
CA LYS A 294 8.02 11.19 14.18
C LYS A 294 7.12 10.31 15.05
N ASN A 295 7.48 9.03 15.20
CA ASN A 295 6.70 8.08 16.00
C ASN A 295 6.87 8.26 17.51
N LEU A 296 8.12 8.32 18.01
CA LEU A 296 8.39 8.33 19.45
C LEU A 296 8.34 9.74 20.07
N GLY A 297 8.77 10.76 19.32
CA GLY A 297 9.03 12.09 19.87
C GLY A 297 10.23 12.13 20.83
N ILE A 298 10.68 13.35 21.14
CA ILE A 298 11.93 13.56 21.88
C ILE A 298 11.93 12.97 23.30
N ALA A 299 10.81 13.08 24.03
CA ALA A 299 10.72 12.62 25.41
C ALA A 299 10.91 11.10 25.52
N ILE A 300 10.24 10.33 24.66
CA ILE A 300 10.35 8.87 24.65
C ILE A 300 11.73 8.44 24.12
N ILE A 301 12.32 9.17 23.16
CA ILE A 301 13.69 8.93 22.70
C ILE A 301 14.71 9.07 23.83
N ILE A 302 14.60 10.10 24.68
CA ILE A 302 15.49 10.28 25.83
C ILE A 302 15.37 9.09 26.80
N ILE A 303 14.14 8.65 27.07
CA ILE A 303 13.88 7.47 27.93
C ILE A 303 14.47 6.21 27.29
N ALA A 304 14.25 6.00 25.99
CA ALA A 304 14.80 4.86 25.25
C ALA A 304 16.34 4.88 25.27
N PHE A 305 16.98 6.03 25.09
CA PHE A 305 18.43 6.16 25.13
C PHE A 305 19.00 5.85 26.53
N ALA A 306 18.38 6.36 27.60
CA ALA A 306 18.74 5.98 28.97
C ALA A 306 18.60 4.47 29.20
N GLY A 307 17.55 3.86 28.65
CA GLY A 307 17.34 2.43 28.71
C GLY A 307 18.33 1.60 27.90
N PHE A 308 18.74 2.08 26.71
CA PHE A 308 19.82 1.50 25.92
C PHE A 308 21.13 1.47 26.72
N ILE A 309 21.50 2.59 27.35
CA ILE A 309 22.68 2.64 28.23
C ILE A 309 22.54 1.68 29.41
N TYR A 310 21.35 1.63 30.03
CA TYR A 310 21.11 0.74 31.16
C TYR A 310 21.18 -0.74 30.76
N LEU A 311 20.73 -1.06 29.55
CA LEU A 311 20.75 -2.41 28.98
C LEU A 311 22.17 -2.96 28.82
N ILE A 312 23.16 -2.12 28.49
CA ILE A 312 24.59 -2.49 28.43
C ILE A 312 25.01 -3.19 29.73
N LYS A 313 24.57 -2.68 30.89
CA LYS A 313 24.95 -3.24 32.20
C LYS A 313 24.12 -4.46 32.59
N LYS A 314 22.94 -4.65 32.01
CA LYS A 314 21.97 -5.67 32.45
C LYS A 314 21.98 -6.91 31.57
N GLU A 315 21.98 -6.75 30.24
CA GLU A 315 21.80 -7.87 29.30
C GLU A 315 22.56 -7.64 27.98
N MET A 316 23.90 -7.69 28.02
CA MET A 316 24.76 -7.54 26.83
C MET A 316 24.38 -8.46 25.66
N LYS A 317 23.97 -9.70 25.93
CA LYS A 317 23.56 -10.64 24.87
C LYS A 317 22.30 -10.15 24.13
N PHE A 318 21.36 -9.56 24.87
CA PHE A 318 20.15 -8.99 24.27
C PHE A 318 20.45 -7.69 23.53
N LEU A 319 21.40 -6.88 24.03
CA LEU A 319 21.87 -5.68 23.34
C LEU A 319 22.47 -5.99 21.97
N ILE A 320 23.30 -7.04 21.87
CA ILE A 320 23.88 -7.47 20.58
C ILE A 320 22.77 -7.93 19.64
N PHE A 321 21.84 -8.75 20.12
CA PHE A 321 20.65 -9.15 19.36
C PHE A 321 19.86 -7.95 18.84
N SER A 322 19.56 -6.99 19.71
CA SER A 322 18.74 -5.83 19.40
C SER A 322 19.42 -4.91 18.36
N LEU A 323 20.73 -4.73 18.45
CA LEU A 323 21.52 -3.99 17.46
C LEU A 323 21.58 -4.71 16.10
N LEU A 324 21.83 -6.03 16.10
CA LEU A 324 21.86 -6.82 14.86
C LEU A 324 20.50 -6.78 14.15
N LEU A 325 19.39 -6.88 14.88
CA LEU A 325 18.06 -6.81 14.28
C LEU A 325 17.82 -5.44 13.62
N ILE A 326 18.15 -4.33 14.31
CA ILE A 326 18.02 -2.98 13.74
C ILE A 326 18.91 -2.82 12.49
N ILE A 327 20.17 -3.28 12.55
CA ILE A 327 21.10 -3.21 11.42
C ILE A 327 20.55 -4.00 10.23
N PHE A 328 20.08 -5.22 10.43
CA PHE A 328 19.52 -6.02 9.34
C PHE A 328 18.24 -5.43 8.77
N ASN A 329 17.39 -4.82 9.60
CA ASN A 329 16.20 -4.11 9.13
C ASN A 329 16.57 -2.89 8.25
N ILE A 330 17.52 -2.04 8.68
CA ILE A 330 18.01 -0.92 7.86
C ILE A 330 18.66 -1.42 6.55
N THR A 331 19.37 -2.53 6.63
CA THR A 331 20.07 -3.14 5.49
C THR A 331 19.08 -3.51 4.37
N ILE A 332 17.99 -4.21 4.69
CA ILE A 332 16.99 -4.59 3.68
C ILE A 332 16.23 -3.39 3.12
N ILE A 333 15.91 -2.39 3.94
CA ILE A 333 15.32 -1.14 3.44
C ILE A 333 16.25 -0.48 2.40
N THR A 334 17.56 -0.49 2.68
CA THR A 334 18.59 0.01 1.76
C THR A 334 18.62 -0.78 0.44
N PHE A 335 18.59 -2.11 0.51
CA PHE A 335 18.68 -2.96 -0.68
C PHE A 335 17.40 -3.02 -1.51
N TYR A 336 16.24 -2.72 -0.94
CA TYR A 336 14.95 -2.99 -1.59
C TYR A 336 14.18 -1.73 -2.00
N LEU A 337 14.26 -0.64 -1.22
CA LEU A 337 13.46 0.57 -1.44
C LEU A 337 14.29 1.83 -1.70
N GLY A 338 15.49 1.95 -1.10
CA GLY A 338 16.31 3.16 -1.21
C GLY A 338 15.80 4.38 -0.40
N TRP A 339 14.67 4.24 0.30
CA TRP A 339 14.14 5.19 1.31
C TRP A 339 13.38 4.41 2.38
N THR A 340 13.08 5.03 3.54
CA THR A 340 12.41 4.35 4.67
C THR A 340 10.94 4.76 4.81
N PRO A 341 9.98 3.92 4.36
CA PRO A 341 8.59 4.06 4.74
C PRO A 341 8.38 3.79 6.24
N GLU A 342 7.35 4.39 6.82
CA GLU A 342 7.10 4.27 8.26
C GLU A 342 6.82 2.84 8.71
N ASN A 343 6.08 2.04 7.93
CA ASN A 343 5.78 0.65 8.27
C ASN A 343 7.03 -0.25 8.30
N TYR A 344 8.05 0.06 7.49
CA TYR A 344 9.33 -0.68 7.52
C TYR A 344 10.15 -0.42 8.79
N THR A 345 9.80 0.61 9.58
CA THR A 345 10.47 0.86 10.88
C THR A 345 9.91 0.02 12.03
N ILE A 346 8.78 -0.67 11.83
CA ILE A 346 8.02 -1.32 12.91
C ILE A 346 8.85 -2.39 13.63
N ASP A 347 9.60 -3.22 12.89
CA ASP A 347 10.47 -4.24 13.47
C ASP A 347 11.53 -3.64 14.40
N SER A 348 12.06 -2.47 14.02
CA SER A 348 12.98 -1.72 14.87
C SER A 348 12.26 -1.07 16.05
N LEU A 349 11.05 -0.53 15.86
CA LEU A 349 10.25 0.07 16.93
C LEU A 349 9.85 -0.95 18.00
N ILE A 350 9.64 -2.23 17.65
CA ILE A 350 9.50 -3.33 18.62
C ILE A 350 10.73 -3.39 19.54
N ILE A 351 11.93 -3.27 18.97
CA ILE A 351 13.18 -3.24 19.75
C ILE A 351 13.32 -1.97 20.58
N PHE A 352 12.99 -0.79 20.03
CA PHE A 352 12.97 0.46 20.80
C PHE A 352 12.03 0.36 22.01
N THR A 353 10.97 -0.44 21.94
CA THR A 353 10.07 -0.68 23.07
C THR A 353 10.78 -1.35 24.25
N PHE A 354 11.73 -2.25 24.01
CA PHE A 354 12.57 -2.79 25.08
C PHE A 354 13.47 -1.71 25.66
N TYR A 355 14.04 -0.83 24.83
CA TYR A 355 14.85 0.29 25.31
C TYR A 355 14.02 1.23 26.20
N ILE A 356 12.79 1.58 25.79
CA ILE A 356 11.86 2.36 26.63
C ILE A 356 11.62 1.67 27.97
N ALA A 357 11.36 0.37 27.95
CA ALA A 357 11.09 -0.40 29.16
C ALA A 357 12.31 -0.43 30.13
N TYR A 358 13.53 -0.58 29.60
CA TYR A 358 14.75 -0.46 30.40
C TYR A 358 14.99 0.97 30.89
N GLY A 359 14.54 2.00 30.15
CA GLY A 359 14.57 3.39 30.59
C GLY A 359 13.67 3.64 31.79
N PHE A 360 12.44 3.13 31.74
CA PHE A 360 11.53 3.12 32.89
C PHE A 360 12.11 2.36 34.09
N LEU A 361 12.74 1.20 33.85
CA LEU A 361 13.42 0.45 34.90
C LEU A 361 14.58 1.23 35.51
N PHE A 362 15.39 1.91 34.69
CA PHE A 362 16.50 2.74 35.13
C PHE A 362 16.03 3.89 36.04
N ILE A 363 14.98 4.61 35.64
CA ILE A 363 14.37 5.69 36.44
C ILE A 363 13.91 5.14 37.80
N LYS A 364 13.19 4.01 37.81
CA LYS A 364 12.74 3.35 39.04
C LYS A 364 13.93 2.97 39.95
N ASP A 365 14.96 2.35 39.38
CA ASP A 365 16.11 1.86 40.15
C ASP A 365 16.96 3.01 40.73
N ILE A 366 17.10 4.13 40.00
CA ILE A 366 17.75 5.35 40.50
C ILE A 366 16.99 5.93 41.69
N ILE A 367 15.66 6.02 41.60
CA ILE A 367 14.84 6.55 42.69
C ILE A 367 15.00 5.68 43.93
N ILE A 368 14.94 4.36 43.77
CA ILE A 368 15.20 3.41 44.87
C ILE A 368 16.60 3.63 45.47
N LEU A 369 17.63 3.82 44.64
CA LEU A 369 18.99 4.06 45.07
C LEU A 369 19.13 5.36 45.89
N ILE A 370 18.54 6.46 45.41
CA ILE A 370 18.56 7.76 46.09
C ILE A 370 17.90 7.65 47.47
N PHE A 371 16.73 7.01 47.55
CA PHE A 371 16.04 6.78 48.82
C PHE A 371 16.86 5.90 49.78
N ASN A 372 17.50 4.84 49.26
CA ASN A 372 18.32 3.96 50.10
C ASN A 372 19.59 4.66 50.62
N LYS A 373 20.14 5.65 49.89
CA LYS A 373 21.27 6.46 50.37
C LYS A 373 20.87 7.51 51.41
N THR A 374 19.66 8.06 51.31
CA THR A 374 19.16 9.14 52.17
C THR A 374 18.39 8.66 53.40
N CYS A 375 17.98 7.39 53.43
CA CYS A 375 17.11 6.82 54.48
C CYS A 375 17.72 5.56 55.11
N LYS A 376 17.99 5.57 56.42
CA LYS A 376 18.34 4.35 57.18
C LYS A 376 17.12 3.41 57.26
N LYS A 377 17.33 2.09 57.16
CA LYS A 377 16.29 1.04 57.04
C LYS A 377 15.20 1.01 58.12
N GLN A 378 15.40 1.65 59.27
CA GLN A 378 14.48 1.64 60.42
C GLN A 378 13.43 2.76 60.43
N ASP A 379 13.47 3.71 59.51
CA ASP A 379 12.49 4.81 59.47
C ASP A 379 11.23 4.44 58.66
N ARG A 380 10.16 4.07 59.39
CA ARG A 380 8.88 3.67 58.81
C ARG A 380 8.25 4.76 57.94
N LYS A 381 8.40 6.05 58.29
CA LYS A 381 7.83 7.17 57.51
C LYS A 381 8.54 7.30 56.17
N LYS A 382 9.88 7.22 56.16
CA LYS A 382 10.68 7.26 54.93
C LYS A 382 10.45 6.05 54.02
N TYR A 383 10.22 4.87 54.60
CA TYR A 383 9.84 3.67 53.83
C TYR A 383 8.48 3.84 53.11
N ILE A 384 7.48 4.40 53.81
CA ILE A 384 6.17 4.71 53.22
C ILE A 384 6.31 5.75 52.11
N ALA A 385 7.02 6.86 52.37
CA ALA A 385 7.27 7.92 51.38
C ALA A 385 7.94 7.37 50.11
N ARG A 386 8.97 6.51 50.24
CA ARG A 386 9.61 5.84 49.10
C ARG A 386 8.61 5.06 48.26
N ASN A 387 7.75 4.27 48.88
CA ASN A 387 6.77 3.45 48.15
C ASN A 387 5.70 4.30 47.48
N ILE A 388 5.29 5.43 48.09
CA ILE A 388 4.38 6.41 47.47
C ILE A 388 5.04 7.01 46.23
N VAL A 389 6.29 7.47 46.33
CA VAL A 389 7.01 8.05 45.19
C VAL A 389 7.19 7.02 44.06
N ILE A 390 7.56 5.78 44.39
CA ILE A 390 7.62 4.70 43.39
C ILE A 390 6.24 4.49 42.73
N GLY A 391 5.17 4.50 43.51
CA GLY A 391 3.80 4.41 42.99
C GLY A 391 3.46 5.54 42.01
N LEU A 392 3.78 6.79 42.38
CA LEU A 392 3.57 7.96 41.53
C LEU A 392 4.39 7.91 40.24
N VAL A 393 5.65 7.48 40.32
CA VAL A 393 6.53 7.33 39.14
C VAL A 393 6.01 6.23 38.20
N LEU A 394 5.57 5.11 38.77
CA LEU A 394 4.97 4.02 38.01
C LEU A 394 3.66 4.45 37.33
N ALA A 395 2.85 5.28 37.99
CA ALA A 395 1.69 5.91 37.37
C ALA A 395 2.09 6.91 36.27
N ALA A 396 3.13 7.72 36.49
CA ALA A 396 3.63 8.69 35.53
C ALA A 396 4.16 8.05 34.24
N PHE A 397 4.60 6.79 34.27
CA PHE A 397 4.98 6.08 33.04
C PHE A 397 3.82 5.92 32.04
N PHE A 398 2.55 5.94 32.51
CA PHE A 398 1.38 5.93 31.62
C PHE A 398 1.07 7.27 30.96
N ILE A 399 1.72 8.38 31.37
CA ILE A 399 1.56 9.68 30.69
C ILE A 399 1.99 9.54 29.22
N ASN A 400 3.11 8.86 28.95
CA ASN A 400 3.62 8.69 27.59
C ASN A 400 2.62 7.96 26.65
N PRO A 401 2.13 6.75 26.96
CA PRO A 401 1.16 6.09 26.11
C PRO A 401 -0.18 6.83 26.04
N CYS A 402 -0.64 7.48 27.12
CA CYS A 402 -1.87 8.28 27.07
C CYS A 402 -1.71 9.49 26.14
N MET A 403 -0.57 10.17 26.16
CA MET A 403 -0.28 11.28 25.25
C MET A 403 -0.20 10.82 23.79
N LEU A 404 0.41 9.66 23.52
CA LEU A 404 0.41 9.06 22.19
C LEU A 404 -1.00 8.73 21.71
N LEU A 405 -1.82 8.11 22.56
CA LEU A 405 -3.21 7.79 22.26
C LEU A 405 -3.99 9.07 21.91
N ILE A 406 -3.97 10.08 22.78
CA ILE A 406 -4.73 11.33 22.61
C ILE A 406 -4.27 12.09 21.36
N LYS A 407 -2.95 12.25 21.17
CA LYS A 407 -2.39 13.01 20.04
C LYS A 407 -2.73 12.37 18.69
N ASN A 408 -2.73 11.05 18.63
CA ASN A 408 -2.85 10.32 17.37
C ASN A 408 -4.27 9.83 17.07
N TYR A 409 -5.20 9.89 18.02
CA TYR A 409 -6.56 9.36 17.87
C TYR A 409 -7.27 9.89 16.62
N LYS A 410 -7.34 11.23 16.46
CA LYS A 410 -8.05 11.84 15.32
C LYS A 410 -7.41 11.48 13.97
N LEU A 411 -6.09 11.32 13.94
CA LEU A 411 -5.35 10.98 12.72
C LEU A 411 -5.62 9.53 12.30
N LEU A 412 -5.85 8.65 13.26
CA LEU A 412 -5.92 7.20 13.05
C LEU A 412 -7.34 6.65 13.18
N ASP A 413 -8.32 7.49 13.51
CA ASP A 413 -9.73 7.14 13.45
C ASP A 413 -10.20 7.02 11.99
N LEU A 414 -10.18 5.79 11.48
CA LEU A 414 -10.63 5.40 10.15
C LEU A 414 -12.05 4.81 10.18
N SER A 415 -12.81 5.06 11.25
CA SER A 415 -14.16 4.48 11.43
C SER A 415 -15.16 4.97 10.39
N LYS A 416 -14.93 6.14 9.78
CA LYS A 416 -15.74 6.67 8.69
C LYS A 416 -15.17 6.22 7.34
N PRO A 417 -16.03 5.84 6.37
CA PRO A 417 -15.56 5.50 5.03
C PRO A 417 -14.77 6.64 4.39
N ASP A 418 -13.66 6.31 3.73
CA ASP A 418 -12.85 7.28 3.00
C ASP A 418 -13.63 7.88 1.83
N GLY A 419 -13.29 9.12 1.45
CA GLY A 419 -13.93 9.81 0.34
C GLY A 419 -13.85 9.04 -0.98
N ILE A 420 -12.78 8.26 -1.22
CA ILE A 420 -12.67 7.45 -2.44
C ILE A 420 -13.72 6.33 -2.47
N TYR A 421 -14.01 5.72 -1.32
CA TYR A 421 -15.06 4.71 -1.22
C TYR A 421 -16.43 5.33 -1.44
N LEU A 422 -16.70 6.49 -0.83
CA LEU A 422 -17.96 7.22 -1.03
C LEU A 422 -18.17 7.61 -2.49
N PHE A 423 -17.12 8.05 -3.19
CA PHE A 423 -17.17 8.32 -4.62
C PHE A 423 -17.56 7.08 -5.41
N TRP A 424 -16.84 5.96 -5.23
CA TRP A 424 -17.17 4.73 -5.95
C TRP A 424 -18.55 4.19 -5.61
N ASN A 425 -18.97 4.22 -4.34
CA ASN A 425 -20.34 3.85 -3.99
C ASN A 425 -21.37 4.74 -4.72
N SER A 426 -21.10 6.05 -4.86
CA SER A 426 -21.96 6.95 -5.63
C SER A 426 -21.96 6.66 -7.14
N VAL A 427 -20.85 6.17 -7.71
CA VAL A 427 -20.80 5.69 -9.10
C VAL A 427 -21.79 4.55 -9.28
N PHE A 428 -21.75 3.55 -8.40
CA PHE A 428 -22.68 2.42 -8.46
C PHE A 428 -24.13 2.83 -8.17
N GLU A 429 -24.37 3.84 -7.32
CA GLU A 429 -25.74 4.37 -7.09
C GLU A 429 -26.31 5.05 -8.34
N LYS A 430 -25.49 5.79 -9.10
CA LYS A 430 -25.92 6.52 -10.30
C LYS A 430 -25.97 5.67 -11.57
N ALA A 431 -25.16 4.60 -11.63
CA ALA A 431 -25.15 3.70 -12.78
C ALA A 431 -26.42 2.85 -12.84
N GLU A 432 -26.98 2.74 -14.06
CA GLU A 432 -28.10 1.84 -14.34
C GLU A 432 -27.70 0.36 -14.21
N ASP A 433 -28.68 -0.48 -13.87
CA ASP A 433 -28.48 -1.93 -13.75
C ASP A 433 -28.17 -2.53 -15.12
N ASN A 434 -27.35 -3.58 -15.15
CA ASN A 434 -26.86 -4.23 -16.37
C ASN A 434 -26.07 -3.31 -17.32
N SER A 435 -25.45 -2.25 -16.79
CA SER A 435 -24.59 -1.32 -17.51
C SER A 435 -23.11 -1.75 -17.55
N PHE A 436 -22.29 -1.01 -18.30
CA PHE A 436 -20.85 -1.17 -18.35
C PHE A 436 -20.13 0.07 -17.80
N ILE A 437 -19.09 -0.14 -17.01
CA ILE A 437 -18.20 0.92 -16.52
C ILE A 437 -16.80 0.65 -17.05
N TYR A 438 -16.31 1.53 -17.92
CA TYR A 438 -14.92 1.51 -18.36
C TYR A 438 -14.11 2.41 -17.44
N VAL A 439 -13.06 1.87 -16.82
CA VAL A 439 -12.28 2.58 -15.81
C VAL A 439 -10.81 2.69 -16.20
N ASN A 440 -10.30 3.92 -16.08
CA ASN A 440 -8.88 4.22 -16.09
C ASN A 440 -8.55 5.01 -14.83
N SER A 441 -8.34 4.30 -13.73
CA SER A 441 -8.01 4.91 -12.44
C SER A 441 -7.23 3.94 -11.55
N ASP A 442 -6.30 4.48 -10.76
CA ASP A 442 -5.58 3.71 -9.73
C ASP A 442 -6.53 3.19 -8.63
N SER A 443 -7.69 3.83 -8.49
CA SER A 443 -8.73 3.45 -7.54
C SER A 443 -9.70 2.38 -8.05
N ALA A 444 -9.50 1.84 -9.25
CA ALA A 444 -10.41 0.86 -9.88
C ALA A 444 -10.68 -0.37 -9.00
N ASN A 445 -9.75 -0.73 -8.12
CA ASN A 445 -9.93 -1.84 -7.18
C ASN A 445 -11.01 -1.56 -6.12
N VAL A 446 -11.26 -0.30 -5.74
CA VAL A 446 -12.38 0.05 -4.86
C VAL A 446 -13.70 -0.25 -5.55
N GLY A 447 -13.83 0.16 -6.82
CA GLY A 447 -15.00 -0.16 -7.64
C GLY A 447 -15.21 -1.65 -7.83
N LEU A 448 -14.15 -2.40 -8.13
CA LEU A 448 -14.18 -3.86 -8.24
C LEU A 448 -14.62 -4.55 -6.94
N PHE A 449 -14.21 -4.04 -5.78
CA PHE A 449 -14.64 -4.60 -4.50
C PHE A 449 -16.14 -4.40 -4.29
N ILE A 450 -16.65 -3.20 -4.55
CA ILE A 450 -18.08 -2.87 -4.42
C ILE A 450 -18.90 -3.75 -5.36
N ASP A 451 -18.51 -3.83 -6.63
CA ASP A 451 -19.15 -4.68 -7.63
C ASP A 451 -19.21 -6.16 -7.20
N ASN A 452 -18.04 -6.72 -6.83
CA ASN A 452 -17.93 -8.13 -6.53
C ASN A 452 -18.54 -8.55 -5.20
N PHE A 453 -18.78 -7.64 -4.23
CA PHE A 453 -19.13 -8.04 -2.86
C PHE A 453 -20.24 -7.23 -2.20
N GLU A 454 -20.57 -6.03 -2.69
CA GLU A 454 -21.55 -5.14 -2.04
C GLU A 454 -22.76 -4.82 -2.93
N LYS A 455 -22.59 -4.76 -4.26
CA LYS A 455 -23.61 -4.36 -5.24
C LYS A 455 -23.80 -5.38 -6.38
N GLN A 456 -23.65 -6.67 -6.06
CA GLN A 456 -23.76 -7.77 -7.03
C GLN A 456 -25.12 -7.81 -7.75
N ASP A 457 -26.17 -7.30 -7.11
CA ASP A 457 -27.54 -7.24 -7.61
C ASP A 457 -27.70 -6.34 -8.84
N LYS A 458 -26.83 -5.33 -9.00
CA LYS A 458 -26.88 -4.42 -10.16
C LYS A 458 -26.36 -5.03 -11.46
N ASN A 459 -25.60 -6.13 -11.39
CA ASN A 459 -25.00 -6.82 -12.54
C ASN A 459 -24.23 -5.86 -13.48
N ILE A 460 -23.46 -4.94 -12.92
CA ILE A 460 -22.65 -3.97 -13.67
C ILE A 460 -21.33 -4.62 -14.07
N SER A 461 -20.91 -4.48 -15.32
CA SER A 461 -19.63 -4.99 -15.79
C SER A 461 -18.55 -3.89 -15.76
N LEU A 462 -17.61 -4.01 -14.84
CA LEU A 462 -16.48 -3.07 -14.71
C LEU A 462 -15.27 -3.57 -15.51
N ILE A 463 -14.84 -2.78 -16.51
CA ILE A 463 -13.77 -3.09 -17.46
C ILE A 463 -12.63 -2.11 -17.25
N ARG A 464 -11.46 -2.60 -16.85
CA ARG A 464 -10.29 -1.75 -16.59
C ARG A 464 -9.46 -1.50 -17.83
N ASN A 465 -8.71 -0.40 -17.84
CA ASN A 465 -7.75 -0.03 -18.90
C ASN A 465 -6.75 -1.13 -19.29
N ASN A 466 -6.45 -2.08 -18.40
CA ASN A 466 -5.55 -3.20 -18.65
C ASN A 466 -6.27 -4.48 -19.11
N ASP A 467 -7.60 -4.49 -19.14
CA ASP A 467 -8.38 -5.60 -19.69
C ASP A 467 -8.41 -5.51 -21.22
N LYS A 468 -8.39 -6.67 -21.89
CA LYS A 468 -8.45 -6.74 -23.36
C LYS A 468 -9.73 -6.15 -23.94
N ASP A 469 -10.78 -6.08 -23.13
CA ASP A 469 -12.07 -5.57 -23.53
C ASP A 469 -12.16 -4.04 -23.45
N TYR A 470 -11.15 -3.36 -22.91
CA TYR A 470 -11.11 -1.91 -22.85
C TYR A 470 -10.78 -1.29 -24.21
N GLY A 471 -11.69 -0.47 -24.73
CA GLY A 471 -11.48 0.27 -25.97
C GLY A 471 -12.76 0.57 -26.74
N LEU A 472 -12.63 1.46 -27.74
CA LEU A 472 -13.75 1.98 -28.54
C LEU A 472 -14.61 0.90 -29.17
N LYS A 473 -14.00 -0.16 -29.72
CA LYS A 473 -14.74 -1.23 -30.40
C LYS A 473 -15.79 -1.89 -29.49
N ASN A 474 -15.45 -2.11 -28.22
CA ASN A 474 -16.38 -2.75 -27.29
C ASN A 474 -17.37 -1.75 -26.69
N ILE A 475 -16.95 -0.49 -26.49
CA ILE A 475 -17.88 0.58 -26.13
C ILE A 475 -18.96 0.73 -27.21
N HIS A 476 -18.56 0.78 -28.48
CA HIS A 476 -19.46 0.80 -29.64
C HIS A 476 -20.47 -0.35 -29.58
N ARG A 477 -19.98 -1.58 -29.40
CA ARG A 477 -20.81 -2.78 -29.32
C ARG A 477 -21.83 -2.67 -28.18
N ASN A 478 -21.39 -2.27 -26.99
CA ASN A 478 -22.28 -2.18 -25.83
C ASN A 478 -23.38 -1.12 -26.05
N LEU A 479 -23.02 0.05 -26.62
CA LEU A 479 -23.99 1.08 -26.98
C LEU A 479 -24.98 0.57 -28.05
N ALA A 480 -24.50 -0.15 -29.07
CA ALA A 480 -25.33 -0.73 -30.11
C ALA A 480 -26.31 -1.81 -29.59
N GLU A 481 -25.94 -2.51 -28.51
CA GLU A 481 -26.80 -3.43 -27.78
C GLU A 481 -27.82 -2.72 -26.85
N GLY A 482 -27.85 -1.38 -26.87
CA GLY A 482 -28.74 -0.56 -26.04
C GLY A 482 -28.32 -0.50 -24.57
N LYS A 483 -27.07 -0.86 -24.25
CA LYS A 483 -26.55 -0.85 -22.88
C LYS A 483 -25.99 0.53 -22.54
N LYS A 484 -26.24 0.97 -21.30
CA LYS A 484 -25.59 2.16 -20.76
C LYS A 484 -24.10 1.91 -20.56
N VAL A 485 -23.30 2.92 -20.89
CA VAL A 485 -21.85 2.91 -20.73
C VAL A 485 -21.43 4.14 -19.94
N TYR A 486 -20.60 3.93 -18.92
CA TYR A 486 -20.02 4.99 -18.11
C TYR A 486 -18.50 4.93 -18.19
N LEU A 487 -17.86 6.09 -18.05
CA LEU A 487 -16.40 6.21 -17.93
C LEU A 487 -16.04 6.71 -16.53
N VAL A 488 -15.12 6.03 -15.84
CA VAL A 488 -14.55 6.47 -14.56
C VAL A 488 -13.05 6.66 -14.70
N GLY A 489 -12.61 7.90 -14.72
CA GLY A 489 -11.33 8.23 -15.36
C GLY A 489 -11.37 7.92 -16.85
N TYR A 490 -10.44 8.46 -17.62
CA TYR A 490 -10.39 8.22 -19.06
C TYR A 490 -8.99 8.39 -19.63
N ASP A 491 -8.73 7.71 -20.73
CA ASP A 491 -7.63 8.05 -21.63
C ASP A 491 -8.08 9.19 -22.55
N GLU A 492 -7.33 10.28 -22.63
CA GLU A 492 -7.68 11.42 -23.51
C GLU A 492 -8.03 11.00 -24.95
N PRO A 493 -7.26 10.10 -25.62
CA PRO A 493 -7.60 9.64 -26.97
C PRO A 493 -8.94 8.89 -27.07
N LEU A 494 -9.39 8.27 -25.98
CA LEU A 494 -10.67 7.57 -25.94
C LEU A 494 -11.82 8.58 -25.79
N ALA A 495 -11.69 9.54 -24.87
CA ALA A 495 -12.71 10.53 -24.59
C ALA A 495 -12.95 11.49 -25.76
N THR A 496 -11.93 11.82 -26.57
CA THR A 496 -12.09 12.69 -27.75
C THR A 496 -12.97 12.08 -28.84
N ARG A 497 -13.17 10.77 -28.84
CA ARG A 497 -14.00 10.04 -29.83
C ARG A 497 -15.41 9.73 -29.34
N LEU A 498 -15.73 10.05 -28.09
CA LEU A 498 -17.01 9.74 -27.45
C LEU A 498 -17.79 11.02 -27.18
N ASP A 499 -19.12 10.94 -27.33
CA ASP A 499 -20.03 11.96 -26.83
C ASP A 499 -20.35 11.63 -25.38
N ILE A 500 -19.93 12.50 -24.47
CA ILE A 500 -19.90 12.21 -23.02
C ILE A 500 -20.54 13.32 -22.21
N ASP A 501 -21.39 12.92 -21.27
CA ASP A 501 -22.03 13.81 -20.30
C ASP A 501 -21.33 13.72 -18.95
N TYR A 502 -20.89 14.85 -18.43
CA TYR A 502 -20.27 14.92 -17.10
C TYR A 502 -21.31 14.70 -15.99
N ILE A 503 -21.02 13.77 -15.08
CA ILE A 503 -21.87 13.49 -13.92
C ILE A 503 -21.27 14.07 -12.64
N SER A 504 -20.01 13.74 -12.35
CA SER A 504 -19.30 14.16 -11.13
C SER A 504 -17.81 13.88 -11.26
N ALA A 505 -17.01 14.36 -10.30
CA ALA A 505 -15.60 13.99 -10.20
C ALA A 505 -15.18 13.95 -8.73
N TYR A 506 -14.14 13.17 -8.46
CA TYR A 506 -13.46 13.14 -7.17
C TYR A 506 -11.97 13.36 -7.36
N TYR A 507 -11.35 14.12 -6.46
CA TYR A 507 -9.90 14.28 -6.44
C TYR A 507 -9.31 13.43 -5.33
N TRP A 508 -8.58 12.40 -5.71
CA TRP A 508 -7.96 11.47 -4.77
C TRP A 508 -6.56 11.94 -4.40
N GLN A 509 -6.45 12.53 -3.21
CA GLN A 509 -5.19 13.10 -2.71
C GLN A 509 -4.06 12.07 -2.61
N ARG A 510 -4.40 10.79 -2.37
CA ARG A 510 -3.41 9.71 -2.17
C ARG A 510 -2.59 9.42 -3.43
N SER A 511 -3.22 9.42 -4.61
CA SER A 511 -2.58 9.19 -5.91
C SER A 511 -2.35 10.49 -6.70
N ASN A 512 -2.76 11.65 -6.15
CA ASN A 512 -2.78 12.93 -6.87
C ASN A 512 -3.55 12.84 -8.20
N GLU A 513 -4.72 12.21 -8.15
CA GLU A 513 -5.50 11.85 -9.33
C GLU A 513 -6.87 12.53 -9.32
N LYS A 514 -7.29 13.10 -10.46
CA LYS A 514 -8.66 13.56 -10.66
C LYS A 514 -9.43 12.48 -11.41
N ILE A 515 -10.49 11.97 -10.78
CA ILE A 515 -11.28 10.85 -11.26
C ILE A 515 -12.67 11.36 -11.63
N PRO A 516 -12.89 11.76 -12.89
CA PRO A 516 -14.20 12.14 -13.38
C PRO A 516 -15.07 10.89 -13.67
N LEU A 517 -16.38 11.08 -13.58
CA LEU A 517 -17.41 10.13 -13.98
C LEU A 517 -18.22 10.77 -15.11
N PHE A 518 -18.33 10.04 -16.22
CA PHE A 518 -19.13 10.43 -17.37
C PHE A 518 -20.13 9.33 -17.75
N GLU A 519 -21.26 9.71 -18.34
CA GLU A 519 -22.10 8.82 -19.14
C GLU A 519 -21.74 8.97 -20.61
N VAL A 520 -21.61 7.87 -21.34
CA VAL A 520 -21.39 7.88 -22.78
C VAL A 520 -22.75 7.89 -23.48
N ARG A 521 -23.02 8.96 -24.24
CA ARG A 521 -24.23 9.12 -25.04
C ARG A 521 -24.12 8.48 -26.42
N GLY A 522 -22.91 8.41 -26.96
CA GLY A 522 -22.64 7.87 -28.27
C GLY A 522 -21.17 8.03 -28.66
N GLU A 523 -20.88 7.74 -29.91
CA GLU A 523 -19.62 8.12 -30.54
C GLU A 523 -19.75 9.44 -31.27
N LYS A 524 -18.70 10.26 -31.21
CA LYS A 524 -18.62 11.44 -32.05
C LYS A 524 -18.38 11.01 -33.49
N LEU A 525 -19.14 11.61 -34.40
CA LEU A 525 -19.14 11.23 -35.80
C LEU A 525 -18.08 12.01 -36.58
N MET A 526 -17.32 11.32 -37.43
CA MET A 526 -16.22 11.93 -38.19
C MET A 526 -16.69 12.40 -39.56
N LEU A 527 -16.15 13.54 -40.01
CA LEU A 527 -16.25 13.99 -41.40
C LEU A 527 -15.00 13.54 -42.14
N GLU A 528 -15.16 13.13 -43.39
CA GLU A 528 -14.05 12.78 -44.29
C GLU A 528 -13.67 14.00 -45.12
N ILE A 529 -12.37 14.27 -45.26
CA ILE A 529 -11.86 15.40 -46.04
C ILE A 529 -10.99 14.87 -47.17
N GLU A 530 -11.42 15.10 -48.40
CA GLU A 530 -10.69 14.69 -49.61
C GLU A 530 -10.20 15.93 -50.36
N PRO A 531 -8.88 16.07 -50.60
CA PRO A 531 -8.38 17.10 -51.51
C PRO A 531 -8.74 16.74 -52.96
N GLY A 532 -9.10 17.74 -53.76
CA GLY A 532 -9.49 17.56 -55.15
C GLY A 532 -8.35 17.33 -56.14
N PHE A 533 -7.10 17.26 -55.67
CA PHE A 533 -5.90 16.89 -56.44
C PHE A 533 -4.72 16.58 -55.49
N GLU A 534 -3.88 15.60 -55.85
CA GLU A 534 -2.78 15.10 -54.99
C GLU A 534 -1.45 15.84 -55.20
N SER A 535 -1.16 16.31 -56.42
CA SER A 535 0.00 17.17 -56.74
C SER A 535 -0.18 17.87 -58.09
N SER A 536 0.37 19.08 -58.23
CA SER A 536 0.30 19.85 -59.47
C SER A 536 1.43 20.87 -59.55
N ASN A 537 2.11 20.95 -60.70
CA ASN A 537 3.12 21.98 -60.97
C ASN A 537 2.43 23.30 -61.31
N MET A 538 2.78 24.36 -60.58
CA MET A 538 2.18 25.69 -60.71
C MET A 538 3.23 26.70 -61.14
N LYS A 539 2.88 27.62 -62.04
CA LYS A 539 3.81 28.68 -62.45
C LYS A 539 3.82 29.81 -61.44
N PHE A 540 5.00 30.36 -61.16
CA PHE A 540 5.16 31.57 -60.36
C PHE A 540 4.20 32.70 -60.82
N GLY A 541 3.55 33.36 -59.86
CA GLY A 541 2.60 34.45 -60.12
C GLY A 541 1.20 34.03 -60.56
N SER A 542 0.98 32.75 -60.90
CA SER A 542 -0.34 32.25 -61.27
C SER A 542 -1.30 32.19 -60.07
N ILE A 543 -2.60 32.35 -60.35
CA ILE A 543 -3.68 32.08 -59.41
C ILE A 543 -4.32 30.75 -59.82
N PHE A 544 -4.48 29.85 -58.87
CA PHE A 544 -5.07 28.54 -59.08
C PHE A 544 -6.03 28.20 -57.93
N GLU A 545 -6.85 27.17 -58.13
CA GLU A 545 -7.87 26.75 -57.15
C GLU A 545 -7.45 25.45 -56.46
N VAL A 546 -7.56 25.42 -55.13
CA VAL A 546 -7.44 24.24 -54.28
C VAL A 546 -8.83 23.85 -53.80
N LYS A 547 -9.19 22.58 -53.98
CA LYS A 547 -10.51 22.06 -53.62
C LYS A 547 -10.39 21.09 -52.46
N TYR A 548 -11.25 21.23 -51.46
CA TYR A 548 -11.45 20.26 -50.39
C TYR A 548 -12.91 19.85 -50.37
N ARG A 549 -13.20 18.56 -50.52
CA ARG A 549 -14.54 18.01 -50.30
C ARG A 549 -14.63 17.50 -48.88
N ILE A 550 -15.60 18.01 -48.14
CA ILE A 550 -15.88 17.58 -46.78
C ILE A 550 -17.16 16.73 -46.85
N LYS A 551 -17.00 15.42 -46.68
CA LYS A 551 -18.09 14.44 -46.78
C LYS A 551 -18.59 14.04 -45.41
N ASN A 552 -19.90 13.91 -45.31
CA ASN A 552 -20.57 13.36 -44.15
C ASN A 552 -21.17 12.00 -44.50
N ASN A 553 -20.41 10.94 -44.26
CA ASN A 553 -20.88 9.56 -44.48
C ASN A 553 -21.79 9.06 -43.34
N ASN A 554 -22.26 9.95 -42.45
CA ASN A 554 -23.07 9.59 -41.30
C ASN A 554 -24.56 9.91 -41.56
N PRO A 555 -25.49 9.20 -40.90
CA PRO A 555 -26.94 9.33 -41.14
C PRO A 555 -27.56 10.58 -40.50
N VAL A 556 -26.75 11.48 -39.94
CA VAL A 556 -27.20 12.71 -39.28
C VAL A 556 -26.39 13.90 -39.80
N ARG A 557 -27.03 15.07 -39.85
CA ARG A 557 -26.36 16.32 -40.23
C ARG A 557 -25.31 16.69 -39.20
N LEU A 558 -24.10 17.00 -39.66
CA LEU A 558 -22.98 17.41 -38.81
C LEU A 558 -22.63 18.89 -38.97
N LYS A 559 -22.18 19.50 -37.88
CA LYS A 559 -21.82 20.92 -37.80
C LYS A 559 -20.31 21.09 -37.71
N ILE A 560 -19.75 21.86 -38.63
CA ILE A 560 -18.37 22.36 -38.61
C ILE A 560 -18.38 23.71 -37.91
N THR A 561 -17.62 23.86 -36.84
CA THR A 561 -17.52 25.10 -36.04
C THR A 561 -16.34 25.97 -36.44
N SER A 562 -15.29 25.36 -36.99
CA SER A 562 -14.17 26.09 -37.56
C SER A 562 -13.52 25.35 -38.72
N ILE A 563 -12.92 26.12 -39.62
CA ILE A 563 -12.03 25.65 -40.68
C ILE A 563 -10.74 26.45 -40.59
N GLU A 564 -9.61 25.78 -40.68
CA GLU A 564 -8.28 26.37 -40.63
C GLU A 564 -7.49 26.03 -41.90
N LEU A 565 -6.85 27.03 -42.48
CA LEU A 565 -5.93 26.92 -43.60
C LEU A 565 -4.61 27.59 -43.23
N LEU A 566 -3.55 26.78 -43.17
CA LEU A 566 -2.19 27.25 -42.99
C LEU A 566 -1.43 27.11 -44.32
N LEU A 567 -0.90 28.24 -44.79
CA LEU A 567 -0.16 28.32 -46.04
C LEU A 567 1.34 28.59 -45.76
N PRO A 568 2.25 27.96 -46.50
CA PRO A 568 3.69 28.27 -46.46
C PRO A 568 3.98 29.61 -47.16
N SER A 569 5.20 30.16 -47.00
CA SER A 569 5.57 31.48 -47.55
C SER A 569 5.38 31.61 -49.06
N GLY A 570 5.60 30.51 -49.81
CA GLY A 570 5.43 30.48 -51.26
C GLY A 570 3.99 30.55 -51.75
N LEU A 571 2.98 30.49 -50.86
CA LEU A 571 1.57 30.56 -51.22
C LEU A 571 0.84 31.67 -50.46
N LYS A 572 0.02 32.43 -51.18
CA LYS A 572 -0.85 33.45 -50.58
C LYS A 572 -2.30 33.23 -50.94
N PHE A 573 -3.17 33.37 -49.96
CA PHE A 573 -4.61 33.35 -50.18
C PHE A 573 -5.03 34.50 -51.11
N ALA A 574 -5.75 34.17 -52.18
CA ALA A 574 -6.18 35.09 -53.24
C ALA A 574 -7.71 35.22 -53.35
N GLY A 575 -8.48 34.45 -52.56
CA GLY A 575 -9.94 34.56 -52.47
C GLY A 575 -10.64 33.20 -52.42
N MET A 576 -11.97 33.20 -52.51
CA MET A 576 -12.78 31.99 -52.63
C MET A 576 -13.14 31.72 -54.10
N GLY A 577 -13.29 30.44 -54.47
CA GLY A 577 -13.78 30.02 -55.78
C GLY A 577 -15.25 30.34 -55.98
N GLU A 578 -15.67 30.60 -57.21
CA GLU A 578 -17.04 31.07 -57.53
C GLU A 578 -18.12 30.03 -57.24
N LYS A 579 -17.78 28.74 -57.31
CA LYS A 579 -18.67 27.61 -57.03
C LYS A 579 -18.45 26.98 -55.66
N SER A 580 -17.69 27.63 -54.78
CA SER A 580 -17.42 27.11 -53.43
C SER A 580 -18.72 27.07 -52.61
N GLY A 581 -19.02 25.94 -51.97
CA GLY A 581 -20.10 25.81 -51.00
C GLY A 581 -19.89 26.70 -49.76
N ILE A 582 -18.66 27.15 -49.53
CA ILE A 582 -18.29 28.17 -48.54
C ILE A 582 -17.73 29.38 -49.29
N SER A 583 -18.48 30.49 -49.33
CA SER A 583 -18.11 31.70 -50.07
C SER A 583 -17.59 32.85 -49.21
N GLN A 584 -17.70 32.73 -47.88
CA GLN A 584 -17.25 33.76 -46.94
C GLN A 584 -15.72 33.85 -46.92
N GLN A 585 -15.17 35.06 -46.82
CA GLN A 585 -13.73 35.30 -46.70
C GLN A 585 -13.24 34.93 -45.27
N PRO A 586 -12.03 34.35 -45.14
CA PRO A 586 -11.46 34.02 -43.83
C PRO A 586 -10.98 35.26 -43.08
N GLY A 587 -10.91 35.15 -41.75
CA GLY A 587 -10.08 36.04 -40.93
C GLY A 587 -8.64 35.53 -40.86
N LEU A 588 -7.66 36.43 -40.76
CA LEU A 588 -6.26 36.06 -40.52
C LEU A 588 -5.93 36.21 -39.03
N SER A 589 -5.50 35.13 -38.38
CA SER A 589 -5.08 35.18 -36.98
C SER A 589 -3.92 34.23 -36.74
N ARG A 590 -2.85 34.76 -36.12
CA ARG A 590 -1.59 34.04 -35.85
C ARG A 590 -1.02 33.29 -37.06
N GLY A 591 -1.13 33.88 -38.25
CA GLY A 591 -0.61 33.30 -39.50
C GLY A 591 -1.48 32.22 -40.14
N LYS A 592 -2.67 31.93 -39.60
CA LYS A 592 -3.66 31.01 -40.17
C LYS A 592 -4.86 31.76 -40.73
N TYR A 593 -5.34 31.34 -41.89
CA TYR A 593 -6.64 31.75 -42.41
C TYR A 593 -7.71 30.89 -41.73
N MET A 594 -8.66 31.53 -41.06
CA MET A 594 -9.67 30.83 -40.26
C MET A 594 -11.09 31.28 -40.65
N TRP A 595 -11.97 30.30 -40.76
CA TRP A 595 -13.42 30.50 -40.83
C TRP A 595 -14.01 30.04 -39.50
N VAL A 596 -14.40 30.99 -38.65
CA VAL A 596 -15.04 30.69 -37.35
C VAL A 596 -16.53 30.98 -37.47
N LYS A 597 -17.27 30.01 -37.99
CA LYS A 597 -18.72 30.06 -38.21
C LYS A 597 -19.27 28.64 -38.30
N ASP A 598 -20.53 28.48 -37.98
CA ASP A 598 -21.25 27.22 -38.14
C ASP A 598 -21.55 26.95 -39.63
N TYR A 599 -20.95 25.88 -40.16
CA TYR A 599 -21.30 25.26 -41.45
C TYR A 599 -21.92 23.89 -41.20
N TYR A 600 -22.83 23.44 -42.05
CA TYR A 600 -23.56 22.18 -41.84
C TYR A 600 -23.42 21.27 -43.05
N VAL A 601 -22.92 20.05 -42.85
CA VAL A 601 -22.90 19.01 -43.88
C VAL A 601 -24.09 18.08 -43.61
N GLU A 602 -25.05 18.03 -44.54
CA GLU A 602 -26.23 17.18 -44.42
C GLU A 602 -25.86 15.69 -44.32
N ALA A 603 -26.79 14.87 -43.80
CA ALA A 603 -26.61 13.43 -43.71
C ALA A 603 -26.34 12.83 -45.10
N GLU A 604 -25.33 11.96 -45.21
CA GLU A 604 -24.89 11.36 -46.49
C GLU A 604 -24.57 12.40 -47.59
N GLY A 605 -24.27 13.64 -47.20
CA GLY A 605 -24.00 14.76 -48.08
C GLY A 605 -22.53 15.19 -48.09
N GLU A 606 -22.21 16.17 -48.93
CA GLU A 606 -20.88 16.79 -48.98
C GLU A 606 -20.95 18.29 -49.19
N ILE A 607 -19.92 19.00 -48.73
CA ILE A 607 -19.68 20.41 -49.04
C ILE A 607 -18.30 20.53 -49.69
N GLU A 608 -18.26 21.21 -50.84
CA GLU A 608 -17.01 21.54 -51.52
C GLU A 608 -16.55 22.94 -51.11
N MET A 609 -15.29 23.05 -50.68
CA MET A 609 -14.63 24.31 -50.41
C MET A 609 -13.55 24.55 -51.45
N ILE A 610 -13.69 25.64 -52.22
CA ILE A 610 -12.75 26.02 -53.29
C ILE A 610 -12.02 27.28 -52.86
N ILE A 611 -10.70 27.19 -52.75
CA ILE A 611 -9.81 28.25 -52.27
C ILE A 611 -8.90 28.70 -53.42
N LYS A 612 -8.89 29.98 -53.76
CA LYS A 612 -7.95 30.55 -54.73
C LYS A 612 -6.64 30.89 -54.03
N LEU A 613 -5.54 30.34 -54.51
CA LEU A 613 -4.19 30.64 -54.02
C LEU A 613 -3.35 31.26 -55.13
N ARG A 614 -2.40 32.11 -54.74
CA ARG A 614 -1.39 32.71 -55.62
C ARG A 614 -0.02 32.13 -55.28
N ALA A 615 0.68 31.63 -56.31
CA ALA A 615 2.09 31.26 -56.21
C ALA A 615 2.96 32.52 -56.08
N GLN A 616 3.68 32.66 -54.96
CA GLN A 616 4.47 33.85 -54.61
C GLN A 616 5.97 33.62 -54.57
N GLU A 617 6.43 32.39 -54.40
CA GLU A 617 7.85 32.02 -54.38
C GLU A 617 8.01 30.65 -55.05
N PRO A 618 9.01 30.45 -55.94
CA PRO A 618 9.32 29.14 -56.51
C PRO A 618 9.76 28.14 -55.44
N GLY A 619 9.43 26.87 -55.61
CA GLY A 619 9.81 25.78 -54.70
C GLY A 619 8.64 24.92 -54.23
N HIS A 620 8.92 24.05 -53.27
CA HIS A 620 7.94 23.11 -52.72
C HIS A 620 7.09 23.77 -51.63
N ALA A 621 5.77 23.61 -51.72
CA ALA A 621 4.80 24.16 -50.79
C ALA A 621 3.80 23.09 -50.34
N GLU A 622 3.64 22.91 -49.02
CA GLU A 622 2.64 22.02 -48.44
C GLU A 622 1.49 22.82 -47.80
N ILE A 623 0.27 22.54 -48.22
CA ILE A 623 -0.93 23.16 -47.63
C ILE A 623 -1.42 22.30 -46.48
N LYS A 624 -1.69 22.93 -45.32
CA LYS A 624 -2.38 22.28 -44.20
C LYS A 624 -3.79 22.83 -44.08
N PHE A 625 -4.77 21.95 -44.18
CA PHE A 625 -6.18 22.25 -44.06
C PHE A 625 -6.79 21.36 -42.97
N SER A 626 -7.56 21.97 -42.09
CA SER A 626 -8.19 21.25 -40.98
C SER A 626 -9.58 21.81 -40.70
N ILE A 627 -10.46 20.99 -40.15
CA ILE A 627 -11.79 21.40 -39.70
C ILE A 627 -11.99 20.98 -38.25
N THR A 628 -12.88 21.68 -37.55
CA THR A 628 -13.37 21.26 -36.23
C THR A 628 -14.86 20.95 -36.31
N SER A 629 -15.26 19.75 -35.88
CA SER A 629 -16.65 19.31 -35.78
C SER A 629 -16.83 18.51 -34.49
N GLN A 630 -17.88 18.79 -33.70
CA GLN A 630 -18.11 18.17 -32.39
C GLN A 630 -16.88 18.25 -31.46
N ASP A 631 -16.17 19.37 -31.47
CA ASP A 631 -14.90 19.58 -30.75
C ASP A 631 -13.77 18.60 -31.12
N ILE A 632 -13.88 17.93 -32.28
CA ILE A 632 -12.81 17.11 -32.88
C ILE A 632 -12.13 17.90 -33.97
N TYR A 633 -10.81 18.05 -33.85
CA TYR A 633 -9.95 18.59 -34.89
C TYR A 633 -9.60 17.49 -35.91
N MET A 634 -9.90 17.72 -37.17
CA MET A 634 -9.73 16.76 -38.27
C MET A 634 -8.84 17.39 -39.33
N ASP A 635 -7.65 16.80 -39.54
CA ASP A 635 -6.72 17.22 -40.58
C ASP A 635 -7.05 16.56 -41.91
N ALA A 636 -7.02 17.35 -42.99
CA ALA A 636 -7.06 16.80 -44.33
C ALA A 636 -5.70 16.20 -44.71
N PRO A 637 -5.67 15.24 -45.67
CA PRO A 637 -4.44 14.85 -46.34
C PRO A 637 -3.67 16.08 -46.84
N GLN A 638 -2.34 16.07 -46.66
CA GLN A 638 -1.49 17.19 -47.11
C GLN A 638 -1.51 17.29 -48.63
N VAL A 639 -1.64 18.52 -49.14
CA VAL A 639 -1.56 18.80 -50.57
C VAL A 639 -0.22 19.44 -50.86
N SER A 640 0.60 18.75 -51.65
CA SER A 640 1.93 19.22 -52.05
C SER A 640 1.88 19.89 -53.43
N ILE A 641 2.48 21.07 -53.52
CA ILE A 641 2.53 21.88 -54.73
C ILE A 641 3.99 22.21 -55.04
N GLU A 642 4.40 22.00 -56.29
CA GLU A 642 5.69 22.45 -56.80
C GLU A 642 5.49 23.71 -57.63
N ILE A 643 6.14 24.80 -57.23
CA ILE A 643 6.04 26.09 -57.90
C ILE A 643 7.27 26.26 -58.79
N GLU A 644 7.05 26.18 -60.09
CA GLU A 644 8.06 26.39 -61.13
C GLU A 644 8.23 27.88 -61.43
N ASN A 645 9.44 28.25 -61.88
CA ASN A 645 9.79 29.62 -62.28
C ASN A 645 8.98 30.15 -63.46
#